data_AF-A0A938I9F7-F1
#
_entry.id   AF-A0A938I9F7-F1
#
_cell.length_a   1.000
_cell.length_b   1.000
_cell.length_c   1.000
_cell.angle_alpha   90.00
_cell.angle_beta   90.00
_cell.angle_gamma   90.00
#
_symmetry.space_group_name_H-M   'P 1'
#
loop_
_entity.id
_entity.type
_entity.pdbx_description
1 polymer ?
#
loop_
_entity_poly.entity_id
_entity_poly.type
_entity_poly.pdbx_seq_one_letter_code
_entity_poly.pdbx_strand_id
1 'polypeptide(L)'
;MPNTLPILQTDDIEQEQASHVAGLSNLAALHADGIVPGGWWHREGDRIECDLCPRRCVMKEGDRGFCFVRQNVGGQMMLTTYGRSTGFCIDPIEKKPLNHFLPGTSVLSFGTAGCNLGCKFCQNWDISKSRETERLSQRALPDEIARAALEMGCASVAFTYNDPVIWAEYAIDTALACKELGIKSVAVTAGYITPEARGPFYQFMDAANVDLKAFTEEFYYRTTLSHLQPVLDTLRWLKHETDVWFEITNLVIPQANDSLDEIKQMSDWLLDAVGDEVPLHFSAFHPDFRMLDRPRTPHETLIAARDVAMQAGLKYVYVGNVDDVARQSTFCPNCKKPLIERNWYELGEYALNRNRCRHCGTHIAGVFATRPGNWGRKRQPVDMRQFHSPDRDKPLVLPERPLQQASMRVSESEECGDSPSPSRPRTLTQSTAQPRNAPPGTITVQIPKTAPNLSPTQRQILFATAAELVRAAAEGRAPETSAFDRSGMRLNVVSGVFVSLKRRRRLRSCCGSFGQAMQLNQCLREAANRTATNDPRFPKVSVSELPHLDLDVWLLFAPEQVTERGLDRIQAVTIGKHGLQIIRGQQRGLLLPGVATDNDWDSEEFLNQVCVKAGLPPTAWKSDDTVLFRFEGDVIHGPMSSAGLMSVSVPPRPLLTPSEFEQLTHFARQSVDSLLRGMTPLYFCPGVPDTDVHGVAVKITQPGTDFWLSVARMSSKEKYPLQTTLFTQCETLAKALAGRNRPLDKLRVDILALDDTAMHGTIAEPDLSGIDSGTRGVLITERNKQGFVFDCRSSAEQLVRDAGQVAQVVAPEWSQIFSLRTLCSCDRFTIEMTPKPAGGGDVRPAAVAGRFYPGDAAEVARELDRMLGSGEPERQTVSAAMVPHAGWVYSGKLAADVLKRIELPRTVIIIGPKHTPNGLDWAVAPNRVWQFPGGQLESDLELARSLVAAVPGLQFDAAAHQQEHGIEVELPIIHRLAPQTKVVGICVSGASLSRCEDFARGLAAVLENFLLDPPLLLISSDMNHHANDAETRRLDSLALAQFDHLNEDLLFETCQSNHISMCGLVPAVIVMKTLKQLGQLKRSIEVGYGTSADASGDTSRCVGYAGRLLV
;
A
#
# COMPACT_ATOMS: atom_id res chain seq x y z
N MET A 1 67.34 29.04 6.81
CA MET A 1 67.56 30.04 7.88
C MET A 1 67.69 31.42 7.26
N PRO A 2 67.31 32.52 7.93
CA PRO A 2 66.30 32.64 9.00
C PRO A 2 65.38 33.89 8.83
N ASN A 3 64.18 33.87 9.40
CA ASN A 3 63.81 34.81 10.48
C ASN A 3 62.42 34.52 11.07
N THR A 4 62.44 34.53 12.39
CA THR A 4 61.46 34.22 13.44
C THR A 4 60.43 35.31 13.71
N LEU A 5 59.25 34.93 14.24
CA LEU A 5 58.52 35.48 15.42
C LEU A 5 57.08 34.90 15.46
N PRO A 6 56.39 34.82 16.62
CA PRO A 6 56.79 34.33 17.94
C PRO A 6 55.88 33.18 18.44
N ILE A 7 56.38 32.46 19.44
CA ILE A 7 55.65 31.46 20.24
C ILE A 7 54.64 32.20 21.13
N LEU A 8 53.35 31.88 20.98
CA LEU A 8 52.32 32.18 21.98
C LEU A 8 51.93 30.87 22.66
N GLN A 9 51.87 30.96 23.99
CA GLN A 9 51.78 29.86 24.96
C GLN A 9 50.54 29.00 24.73
N THR A 10 50.75 27.68 24.75
CA THR A 10 49.75 26.62 24.53
C THR A 10 48.99 26.20 25.80
N ASP A 11 49.16 26.89 26.93
CA ASP A 11 48.70 26.36 28.21
C ASP A 11 47.24 26.70 28.58
N ASP A 12 46.58 27.64 27.90
CA ASP A 12 45.20 28.05 28.23
C ASP A 12 44.09 27.41 27.37
N ILE A 13 44.41 26.76 26.24
CA ILE A 13 43.41 26.12 25.36
C ILE A 13 43.21 24.62 25.70
N GLU A 14 44.22 23.96 26.24
CA GLU A 14 44.11 22.56 26.65
C GLU A 14 43.25 22.37 27.92
N GLN A 15 43.14 23.39 28.79
CA GLN A 15 42.28 23.31 29.98
C GLN A 15 40.79 23.57 29.71
N GLU A 16 40.44 24.44 28.75
CA GLU A 16 39.02 24.65 28.38
C GLU A 16 38.46 23.49 27.53
N GLN A 17 39.24 22.90 26.63
CA GLN A 17 38.79 21.72 25.85
C GLN A 17 38.77 20.43 26.67
N ALA A 18 39.68 20.25 27.64
CA ALA A 18 39.64 19.11 28.56
C ALA A 18 38.42 19.15 29.50
N SER A 19 37.89 20.35 29.80
CA SER A 19 36.69 20.52 30.64
C SER A 19 35.38 20.06 29.97
N HIS A 20 35.32 20.07 28.63
CA HIS A 20 34.14 19.63 27.88
C HIS A 20 34.03 18.10 27.75
N VAL A 21 35.16 17.38 27.78
CA VAL A 21 35.18 15.91 27.79
C VAL A 21 35.05 15.36 29.22
N ALA A 22 35.51 16.11 30.23
CA ALA A 22 35.40 15.73 31.64
C ALA A 22 33.98 15.89 32.25
N GLY A 23 33.04 16.54 31.55
CA GLY A 23 31.63 16.66 31.97
C GLY A 23 30.80 15.38 31.82
N LEU A 24 31.34 14.32 31.21
CA LEU A 24 30.64 13.05 30.94
C LEU A 24 30.63 12.07 32.13
N SER A 25 31.29 12.40 33.25
CA SER A 25 31.39 11.51 34.41
C SER A 25 30.31 11.74 35.49
N ASN A 26 29.23 12.47 35.20
CA ASN A 26 28.14 12.69 36.16
C ASN A 26 26.78 12.20 35.63
N LEU A 27 26.68 10.89 35.39
CA LEU A 27 25.45 10.14 35.07
C LEU A 27 24.45 10.05 36.25
N ALA A 28 24.49 10.99 37.20
CA ALA A 28 23.65 11.00 38.39
C ALA A 28 22.34 11.80 38.24
N ALA A 29 22.12 12.51 37.11
CA ALA A 29 20.91 13.29 36.87
C ALA A 29 20.23 12.90 35.54
N LEU A 30 19.79 11.66 35.42
CA LEU A 30 18.72 11.34 34.47
C LEU A 30 17.46 12.09 34.92
N HIS A 31 17.06 13.13 34.20
CA HIS A 31 15.68 13.59 34.30
C HIS A 31 14.76 12.43 33.90
N ALA A 32 13.71 12.18 34.68
CA ALA A 32 12.80 11.05 34.50
C ALA A 32 12.14 10.98 33.11
N ASP A 33 12.28 12.02 32.28
CA ASP A 33 11.60 12.23 31.01
C ASP A 33 12.43 11.87 29.75
N GLY A 34 13.68 11.38 29.91
CA GLY A 34 14.54 11.00 28.76
C GLY A 34 15.16 12.17 27.99
N ILE A 35 15.31 13.31 28.67
CA ILE A 35 15.94 14.54 28.17
C ILE A 35 17.30 14.68 28.85
N VAL A 36 18.36 14.86 28.06
CA VAL A 36 19.74 15.05 28.55
C VAL A 36 20.40 16.23 27.84
N PRO A 37 21.41 16.88 28.44
CA PRO A 37 22.21 17.89 27.75
C PRO A 37 22.81 17.33 26.45
N GLY A 38 22.64 18.05 25.35
CA GLY A 38 23.24 17.75 24.06
C GLY A 38 24.59 18.44 23.89
N GLY A 39 25.54 17.76 23.25
CA GLY A 39 26.83 18.31 22.84
C GLY A 39 26.78 19.04 21.50
N TRP A 40 27.94 19.56 21.07
CA TRP A 40 28.18 20.23 19.78
C TRP A 40 27.23 21.40 19.51
N TRP A 41 27.45 22.49 20.23
CA TRP A 41 26.76 23.76 20.02
C TRP A 41 27.57 24.91 20.65
N HIS A 42 27.29 26.13 20.20
CA HIS A 42 27.81 27.35 20.79
C HIS A 42 26.70 28.42 20.87
N ARG A 43 26.93 29.46 21.67
CA ARG A 43 26.03 30.62 21.74
C ARG A 43 26.34 31.61 20.63
N GLU A 44 25.29 32.10 20.00
CA GLU A 44 25.33 33.17 19.01
C GLU A 44 24.29 34.22 19.40
N GLY A 45 24.73 35.27 20.11
CA GLY A 45 23.83 36.30 20.64
C GLY A 45 22.81 35.75 21.64
N ASP A 46 21.52 35.91 21.34
CA ASP A 46 20.38 35.39 22.12
C ASP A 46 19.98 33.95 21.72
N ARG A 47 20.75 33.31 20.85
CA ARG A 47 20.45 31.99 20.28
C ARG A 47 21.56 30.99 20.55
N ILE A 48 21.26 29.72 20.25
CA ILE A 48 22.27 28.68 20.15
C ILE A 48 22.36 28.18 18.70
N GLU A 49 23.56 27.86 18.24
CA GLU A 49 23.80 27.21 16.96
C GLU A 49 24.26 25.77 17.20
N CYS A 50 23.69 24.81 16.46
CA CYS A 50 24.05 23.39 16.56
C CYS A 50 25.21 23.03 15.62
N ASP A 51 26.33 22.56 16.18
CA ASP A 51 27.55 22.22 15.45
C ASP A 51 27.67 20.73 15.09
N LEU A 52 26.66 19.92 15.40
CA LEU A 52 26.70 18.46 15.24
C LEU A 52 26.69 18.01 13.77
N CYS A 53 25.81 18.62 12.95
CA CYS A 53 25.63 18.24 11.56
C CYS A 53 25.72 19.49 10.66
N PRO A 54 26.00 19.33 9.36
CA PRO A 54 26.23 20.47 8.45
C PRO A 54 25.03 21.42 8.27
N ARG A 55 23.90 21.18 8.96
CA ARG A 55 22.76 22.09 8.95
C ARG A 55 22.93 23.35 9.78
N ARG A 56 23.82 23.35 10.78
CA ARG A 56 24.10 24.52 11.63
C ARG A 56 22.80 25.22 12.10
N CYS A 57 21.88 24.44 12.70
CA CYS A 57 20.56 24.98 13.07
C CYS A 57 20.71 26.05 14.15
N VAL A 58 20.25 27.26 13.87
CA VAL A 58 20.22 28.39 14.80
C VAL A 58 18.85 28.47 15.49
N MET A 59 18.82 28.39 16.82
CA MET A 59 17.61 28.16 17.63
C MET A 59 17.47 29.16 18.78
N LYS A 60 16.28 29.78 18.91
CA LYS A 60 15.89 30.55 20.10
C LYS A 60 15.42 29.62 21.22
N GLU A 61 15.21 30.17 22.41
CA GLU A 61 14.62 29.44 23.53
C GLU A 61 13.31 28.74 23.11
N GLY A 62 13.21 27.44 23.38
CA GLY A 62 12.08 26.60 23.02
C GLY A 62 12.12 26.01 21.61
N ASP A 63 12.94 26.56 20.69
CA ASP A 63 13.04 26.07 19.32
C ASP A 63 13.68 24.67 19.25
N ARG A 64 13.29 23.91 18.23
CA ARG A 64 13.87 22.61 17.90
C ARG A 64 14.61 22.68 16.57
N GLY A 65 15.70 21.92 16.47
CA GLY A 65 16.47 21.80 15.24
C GLY A 65 15.67 21.07 14.18
N PHE A 66 16.17 21.02 12.93
CA PHE A 66 15.46 20.31 11.86
C PHE A 66 15.13 18.86 12.24
N CYS A 67 16.07 18.18 12.91
CA CYS A 67 15.89 16.80 13.34
C CYS A 67 14.82 16.62 14.43
N PHE A 68 14.31 17.73 14.96
CA PHE A 68 13.32 17.90 16.03
C PHE A 68 13.62 17.24 17.38
N VAL A 69 14.66 16.41 17.48
CA VAL A 69 15.08 15.76 18.73
C VAL A 69 16.11 16.55 19.53
N ARG A 70 16.60 17.65 18.95
CA ARG A 70 17.49 18.62 19.60
C ARG A 70 16.74 19.92 19.81
N GLN A 71 16.69 20.39 21.05
CA GLN A 71 15.88 21.54 21.47
C GLN A 71 16.74 22.52 22.27
N ASN A 72 16.53 23.82 22.08
CA ASN A 72 17.06 24.84 22.97
C ASN A 72 16.15 24.96 24.21
N VAL A 73 16.68 24.65 25.40
CA VAL A 73 15.98 24.82 26.68
C VAL A 73 16.91 25.50 27.66
N GLY A 74 16.49 26.62 28.24
CA GLY A 74 17.31 27.42 29.15
C GLY A 74 18.57 27.98 28.50
N GLY A 75 18.57 28.21 27.19
CA GLY A 75 19.77 28.60 26.43
C GLY A 75 20.86 27.53 26.39
N GLN A 76 20.47 26.25 26.47
CA GLN A 76 21.33 25.08 26.31
C GLN A 76 20.71 24.09 25.32
N MET A 77 21.57 23.35 24.61
CA MET A 77 21.11 22.27 23.75
C MET A 77 20.68 21.07 24.61
N MET A 78 19.48 20.54 24.34
CA MET A 78 18.96 19.33 24.97
C MET A 78 18.61 18.28 23.90
N LEU A 79 19.02 17.03 24.13
CA LEU A 79 18.59 15.85 23.38
C LEU A 79 17.34 15.25 24.04
N THR A 80 16.25 15.12 23.29
CA THR A 80 14.94 14.71 23.84
C THR A 80 14.61 13.22 23.64
N THR A 81 15.52 12.42 23.10
CA THR A 81 15.30 11.01 22.76
C THR A 81 16.24 10.05 23.48
N TYR A 82 16.98 10.51 24.48
CA TYR A 82 17.95 9.65 25.17
C TYR A 82 17.23 8.53 25.92
N GLY A 83 17.62 7.29 25.64
CA GLY A 83 16.97 6.11 26.21
C GLY A 83 15.55 5.84 25.69
N ARG A 84 15.11 6.51 24.61
CA ARG A 84 13.78 6.36 24.01
C ARG A 84 13.92 5.88 22.56
N SER A 85 13.66 4.59 22.37
CA SER A 85 14.00 3.88 21.13
C SER A 85 12.83 3.08 20.57
N THR A 86 12.82 2.92 19.25
CA THR A 86 11.81 2.16 18.52
C THR A 86 12.45 1.08 17.64
N GLY A 87 11.63 0.12 17.20
CA GLY A 87 12.00 -0.83 16.16
C GLY A 87 12.97 -1.93 16.58
N PHE A 88 13.14 -2.18 17.88
CA PHE A 88 14.04 -3.23 18.41
C PHE A 88 13.82 -4.58 17.71
N CYS A 89 14.82 -5.01 16.97
CA CYS A 89 14.75 -6.26 16.21
C CYS A 89 16.15 -6.83 16.01
N ILE A 90 16.29 -8.14 16.19
CA ILE A 90 17.47 -8.88 15.77
C ILE A 90 17.28 -9.28 14.31
N ASP A 91 18.23 -8.88 13.47
CA ASP A 91 18.28 -9.11 12.03
C ASP A 91 19.65 -9.71 11.66
N PRO A 92 19.81 -10.30 10.46
CA PRO A 92 21.14 -10.62 9.92
C PRO A 92 21.95 -9.35 9.62
N ILE A 93 23.27 -9.40 9.80
CA ILE A 93 24.17 -8.26 9.52
C ILE A 93 24.10 -7.78 8.06
N GLU A 94 23.82 -8.69 7.12
CA GLU A 94 23.63 -8.38 5.70
C GLU A 94 22.49 -7.40 5.45
N LYS A 95 21.50 -7.32 6.36
CA LYS A 95 20.41 -6.34 6.29
C LYS A 95 20.88 -4.92 6.62
N LYS A 96 22.04 -4.76 7.26
CA LYS A 96 22.73 -3.48 7.51
C LYS A 96 23.84 -3.31 6.46
N PRO A 97 23.52 -3.38 5.16
CA PRO A 97 24.39 -3.70 4.01
C PRO A 97 25.91 -3.80 4.33
N LEU A 98 26.27 -4.82 5.11
CA LEU A 98 27.62 -5.05 5.63
C LEU A 98 28.00 -6.49 5.27
N ASN A 99 28.37 -6.69 4.01
CA ASN A 99 28.70 -8.01 3.49
C ASN A 99 30.08 -8.49 3.96
N HIS A 100 30.95 -7.58 4.35
CA HIS A 100 32.34 -7.84 4.72
C HIS A 100 32.60 -7.59 6.22
N PHE A 101 31.55 -7.47 7.03
CA PHE A 101 31.65 -7.36 8.49
C PHE A 101 30.85 -8.46 9.17
N LEU A 102 31.57 -9.42 9.77
CA LEU A 102 31.03 -10.58 10.49
C LEU A 102 29.86 -11.30 9.77
N PRO A 103 30.02 -11.78 8.52
CA PRO A 103 28.91 -12.31 7.72
C PRO A 103 28.17 -13.47 8.40
N GLY A 104 26.83 -13.46 8.29
CA GLY A 104 25.92 -14.46 8.81
C GLY A 104 25.60 -14.32 10.31
N THR A 105 26.13 -13.31 10.98
CA THR A 105 25.89 -13.07 12.41
C THR A 105 24.62 -12.26 12.66
N SER A 106 24.12 -12.32 13.89
CA SER A 106 22.97 -11.55 14.38
C SER A 106 23.36 -10.15 14.83
N VAL A 107 22.53 -9.16 14.50
CA VAL A 107 22.66 -7.77 14.93
C VAL A 107 21.36 -7.25 15.56
N LEU A 108 21.44 -6.76 16.80
CA LEU A 108 20.33 -6.07 17.47
C LEU A 108 20.22 -4.65 16.93
N SER A 109 19.08 -4.31 16.32
CA SER A 109 18.88 -3.07 15.58
C SER A 109 17.81 -2.20 16.23
N PHE A 110 18.06 -0.90 16.35
CA PHE A 110 17.08 0.08 16.82
C PHE A 110 17.36 1.48 16.26
N GLY A 111 16.39 2.38 16.42
CA GLY A 111 16.51 3.79 16.06
C GLY A 111 15.68 4.67 16.99
N THR A 112 15.78 5.99 16.80
CA THR A 112 14.99 7.00 17.51
C THR A 112 14.04 7.73 16.56
N ALA A 113 13.30 8.71 17.07
CA ALA A 113 12.62 9.66 16.20
C ALA A 113 13.62 10.60 15.50
N GLY A 114 13.25 11.11 14.32
CA GLY A 114 13.93 12.23 13.65
C GLY A 114 15.05 11.88 12.69
N CYS A 115 15.52 12.86 11.91
CA CYS A 115 16.62 12.71 10.95
C CYS A 115 17.24 14.08 10.58
N ASN A 116 18.55 14.11 10.30
CA ASN A 116 19.29 15.26 9.75
C ASN A 116 19.23 15.36 8.21
N LEU A 117 18.46 14.52 7.53
CA LEU A 117 18.12 14.65 6.11
C LEU A 117 16.59 14.75 5.94
N GLY A 118 16.14 15.37 4.85
CA GLY A 118 14.75 15.55 4.41
C GLY A 118 14.30 14.66 3.25
N CYS A 119 14.84 13.43 3.15
CA CYS A 119 14.61 12.51 2.03
C CYS A 119 13.12 12.30 1.69
N LYS A 120 12.73 12.62 0.45
CA LYS A 120 11.37 12.40 -0.09
C LYS A 120 11.03 10.92 -0.32
N PHE A 121 12.05 10.07 -0.45
CA PHE A 121 11.96 8.63 -0.74
C PHE A 121 12.22 7.74 0.50
N CYS A 122 12.12 8.30 1.71
CA CYS A 122 12.51 7.56 2.92
C CYS A 122 11.65 6.30 3.12
N GLN A 123 12.28 5.12 3.13
CA GLN A 123 11.60 3.82 3.34
C GLN A 123 11.35 3.50 4.82
N ASN A 124 11.98 4.23 5.74
CA ASN A 124 11.73 4.19 7.19
C ASN A 124 11.11 5.52 7.66
N TRP A 125 10.20 6.10 6.86
CA TRP A 125 9.62 7.42 7.12
C TRP A 125 8.75 7.44 8.38
N ASP A 126 8.11 6.32 8.70
CA ASP A 126 7.35 6.08 9.91
C ASP A 126 8.18 6.30 11.18
N ILE A 127 9.47 5.96 11.16
CA ILE A 127 10.41 6.19 12.28
C ILE A 127 11.08 7.57 12.17
N SER A 128 11.62 7.89 10.99
CA SER A 128 12.50 9.05 10.77
C SER A 128 11.78 10.39 10.51
N LYS A 129 10.50 10.36 10.17
CA LYS A 129 9.65 11.54 9.87
C LYS A 129 8.47 11.70 10.81
N SER A 130 8.09 10.65 11.54
CA SER A 130 6.99 10.75 12.51
C SER A 130 7.46 11.30 13.85
N ARG A 131 6.66 12.21 14.41
CA ARG A 131 6.75 12.61 15.84
C ARG A 131 6.01 11.63 16.74
N GLU A 132 5.14 10.77 16.18
CA GLU A 132 4.41 9.73 16.94
C GLU A 132 5.32 8.61 17.44
N THR A 133 6.51 8.45 16.83
CA THR A 133 7.55 7.53 17.31
C THR A 133 7.85 7.74 18.79
N GLU A 134 7.70 8.97 19.30
CA GLU A 134 7.86 9.29 20.72
C GLU A 134 6.86 8.55 21.64
N ARG A 135 5.63 8.27 21.17
CA ARG A 135 4.60 7.48 21.88
C ARG A 135 4.82 5.97 21.77
N LEU A 136 5.44 5.51 20.67
CA LEU A 136 5.75 4.09 20.41
C LEU A 136 7.12 3.66 20.93
N SER A 137 7.91 4.62 21.45
CA SER A 137 9.26 4.37 21.96
C SER A 137 9.24 3.58 23.26
N GLN A 138 10.03 2.52 23.31
CA GLN A 138 10.34 1.81 24.55
C GLN A 138 11.49 2.54 25.27
N ARG A 139 11.43 2.59 26.61
CA ARG A 139 12.59 2.96 27.43
C ARG A 139 13.65 1.87 27.29
N ALA A 140 14.87 2.24 26.92
CA ALA A 140 16.00 1.33 26.81
C ALA A 140 17.31 2.08 27.06
N LEU A 141 17.93 1.89 28.22
CA LEU A 141 19.21 2.53 28.52
C LEU A 141 20.38 1.81 27.81
N PRO A 142 21.54 2.48 27.63
CA PRO A 142 22.72 1.89 27.02
C PRO A 142 23.12 0.50 27.56
N ASP A 143 23.14 0.34 28.88
CA ASP A 143 23.49 -0.91 29.57
C ASP A 143 22.43 -2.01 29.37
N GLU A 144 21.15 -1.62 29.36
CA GLU A 144 20.03 -2.52 29.08
C GLU A 144 20.10 -3.07 27.65
N ILE A 145 20.48 -2.24 26.67
CA ILE A 145 20.66 -2.65 25.27
C ILE A 145 21.85 -3.60 25.11
N ALA A 146 22.99 -3.27 25.72
CA ALA A 146 24.18 -4.11 25.68
C ALA A 146 23.92 -5.47 26.34
N ARG A 147 23.21 -5.50 27.48
CA ARG A 147 22.79 -6.73 28.16
C ARG A 147 21.83 -7.55 27.29
N ALA A 148 20.81 -6.92 26.70
CA ALA A 148 19.87 -7.62 25.81
C ALA A 148 20.60 -8.26 24.62
N ALA A 149 21.55 -7.54 24.01
CA ALA A 149 22.37 -8.10 22.94
C ALA A 149 23.23 -9.29 23.41
N LEU A 150 23.82 -9.22 24.62
CA LEU A 150 24.60 -10.32 25.20
C LEU A 150 23.73 -11.56 25.45
N GLU A 151 22.62 -11.40 26.17
CA GLU A 151 21.72 -12.49 26.57
C GLU A 151 21.06 -13.17 25.36
N MET A 152 20.78 -12.39 24.31
CA MET A 152 20.19 -12.89 23.07
C MET A 152 21.23 -13.39 22.06
N GLY A 153 22.52 -13.40 22.42
CA GLY A 153 23.60 -13.92 21.59
C GLY A 153 23.85 -13.12 20.31
N CYS A 154 23.64 -11.80 20.34
CA CYS A 154 23.96 -10.91 19.22
C CYS A 154 25.47 -10.65 19.15
N ALA A 155 26.03 -10.67 17.94
CA ALA A 155 27.43 -10.31 17.73
C ALA A 155 27.64 -8.79 17.76
N SER A 156 26.60 -8.03 17.39
CA SER A 156 26.65 -6.58 17.30
C SER A 156 25.32 -5.89 17.61
N VAL A 157 25.40 -4.58 17.83
CA VAL A 157 24.26 -3.65 17.93
C VAL A 157 24.37 -2.63 16.79
N ALA A 158 23.27 -2.38 16.08
CA ALA A 158 23.18 -1.40 15.00
C ALA A 158 22.27 -0.23 15.36
N PHE A 159 22.84 0.97 15.24
CA PHE A 159 22.16 2.25 15.29
C PHE A 159 21.64 2.58 13.88
N THR A 160 20.32 2.47 13.67
CA THR A 160 19.74 2.42 12.32
C THR A 160 18.28 2.90 12.29
N TYR A 161 17.56 2.63 11.19
CA TYR A 161 16.20 3.09 10.82
C TYR A 161 16.09 4.60 10.59
N ASN A 162 16.72 5.40 11.43
CA ASN A 162 17.02 6.80 11.23
C ASN A 162 18.53 7.08 11.37
N ASP A 163 18.95 8.32 11.11
CA ASP A 163 20.38 8.66 11.16
C ASP A 163 20.86 8.80 12.62
N PRO A 164 21.87 8.01 13.07
CA PRO A 164 22.35 8.03 14.45
C PRO A 164 23.10 9.31 14.84
N VAL A 165 23.51 10.14 13.88
CA VAL A 165 24.24 11.39 14.16
C VAL A 165 23.40 12.32 15.03
N ILE A 166 22.08 12.40 14.83
CA ILE A 166 21.23 13.38 15.57
C ILE A 166 21.08 13.07 17.06
N TRP A 167 21.36 11.83 17.46
CA TRP A 167 21.31 11.32 18.84
C TRP A 167 22.67 10.72 19.24
N ALA A 168 23.76 11.33 18.76
CA ALA A 168 25.14 10.87 18.93
C ALA A 168 25.50 10.46 20.36
N GLU A 169 25.07 11.22 21.37
CA GLU A 169 25.35 10.95 22.79
C GLU A 169 24.86 9.55 23.19
N TYR A 170 23.63 9.23 22.80
CA TYR A 170 23.02 7.95 23.14
C TYR A 170 23.62 6.78 22.34
N ALA A 171 24.02 7.01 21.09
CA ALA A 171 24.74 6.02 20.28
C ALA A 171 26.13 5.72 20.88
N ILE A 172 26.87 6.75 21.29
CA ILE A 172 28.21 6.64 21.89
C ILE A 172 28.13 5.88 23.21
N ASP A 173 27.21 6.26 24.12
CA ASP A 173 27.07 5.59 25.41
C ASP A 173 26.68 4.11 25.24
N THR A 174 25.80 3.81 24.28
CA THR A 174 25.43 2.42 23.96
C THR A 174 26.61 1.65 23.38
N ALA A 175 27.44 2.29 22.56
CA ALA A 175 28.64 1.66 22.00
C ALA A 175 29.69 1.35 23.08
N LEU A 176 29.88 2.28 24.04
CA LEU A 176 30.73 2.06 25.22
C LEU A 176 30.25 0.86 26.04
N ALA A 177 28.95 0.80 26.35
CA ALA A 177 28.35 -0.32 27.07
C ALA A 177 28.50 -1.66 26.30
N CYS A 178 28.36 -1.66 24.98
CA CYS A 178 28.59 -2.85 24.15
C CYS A 178 30.06 -3.31 24.20
N LYS A 179 31.00 -2.37 24.16
CA LYS A 179 32.44 -2.63 24.19
C LYS A 179 32.86 -3.35 25.47
N GLU A 180 32.30 -2.98 26.62
CA GLU A 180 32.55 -3.65 27.91
C GLU A 180 32.16 -5.14 27.90
N LEU A 181 31.15 -5.50 27.09
CA LEU A 181 30.66 -6.87 26.94
C LEU A 181 31.22 -7.60 25.70
N GLY A 182 32.14 -6.96 24.97
CA GLY A 182 32.72 -7.51 23.73
C GLY A 182 31.74 -7.58 22.56
N ILE A 183 30.65 -6.81 22.59
CA ILE A 183 29.66 -6.69 21.53
C ILE A 183 30.07 -5.56 20.59
N LYS A 184 29.95 -5.78 19.28
CA LYS A 184 30.37 -4.81 18.26
C LYS A 184 29.32 -3.73 18.00
N SER A 185 29.75 -2.52 17.70
CA SER A 185 28.85 -1.39 17.44
C SER A 185 28.86 -0.96 15.98
N VAL A 186 27.68 -0.80 15.39
CA VAL A 186 27.47 -0.52 13.96
C VAL A 186 26.65 0.75 13.78
N ALA A 187 27.16 1.69 12.98
CA ALA A 187 26.41 2.89 12.58
C ALA A 187 25.86 2.75 11.15
N VAL A 188 24.54 2.83 10.97
CA VAL A 188 23.92 2.95 9.63
C VAL A 188 23.48 4.39 9.44
N THR A 189 24.19 5.15 8.63
CA THR A 189 24.13 6.62 8.61
C THR A 189 24.20 7.18 7.20
N ALA A 190 23.71 8.41 6.99
CA ALA A 190 23.96 9.18 5.77
C ALA A 190 25.35 9.83 5.75
N GLY A 191 26.15 9.73 6.83
CA GLY A 191 27.47 10.36 6.92
C GLY A 191 27.42 11.89 6.93
N TYR A 192 26.26 12.48 7.22
CA TYR A 192 26.02 13.92 7.20
C TYR A 192 26.33 14.55 8.57
N ILE A 193 27.62 14.61 8.89
CA ILE A 193 28.19 15.02 10.17
C ILE A 193 29.28 16.08 9.96
N THR A 194 29.50 16.96 10.93
CA THR A 194 30.55 17.99 10.84
C THR A 194 31.94 17.44 11.17
N PRO A 195 33.03 18.11 10.74
CA PRO A 195 34.40 17.71 11.08
C PRO A 195 34.66 17.61 12.58
N GLU A 196 34.05 18.47 13.38
CA GLU A 196 34.23 18.56 14.83
C GLU A 196 33.52 17.42 15.56
N ALA A 197 32.41 16.90 15.01
CA ALA A 197 31.62 15.84 15.63
C ALA A 197 32.02 14.43 15.18
N ARG A 198 32.55 14.26 13.95
CA ARG A 198 32.80 12.92 13.38
C ARG A 198 33.84 12.09 14.15
N GLY A 199 34.91 12.72 14.64
CA GLY A 199 35.95 12.05 15.43
C GLY A 199 35.37 11.34 16.66
N PRO A 200 34.77 12.11 17.60
CA PRO A 200 34.13 11.55 18.79
C PRO A 200 33.03 10.52 18.48
N PHE A 201 32.22 10.72 17.44
CA PHE A 201 31.14 9.80 17.09
C PHE A 201 31.65 8.44 16.60
N TYR A 202 32.61 8.42 15.68
CA TYR A 202 33.10 7.19 15.07
C TYR A 202 34.15 6.45 15.92
N GLN A 203 34.78 7.12 16.89
CA GLN A 203 35.78 6.52 17.79
C GLN A 203 35.30 5.22 18.48
N PHE A 204 34.00 5.10 18.73
CA PHE A 204 33.40 3.96 19.43
C PHE A 204 32.64 3.00 18.51
N MET A 205 32.66 3.23 17.20
CA MET A 205 32.02 2.34 16.23
C MET A 205 33.03 1.32 15.71
N ASP A 206 32.64 0.05 15.58
CA ASP A 206 33.46 -0.98 14.94
C ASP A 206 33.22 -1.02 13.42
N ALA A 207 31.99 -0.69 12.99
CA ALA A 207 31.67 -0.60 11.58
C ALA A 207 30.62 0.48 11.25
N ALA A 208 30.61 0.91 9.99
CA ALA A 208 29.60 1.81 9.46
C ALA A 208 29.08 1.36 8.08
N ASN A 209 27.78 1.51 7.85
CA ASN A 209 27.25 1.58 6.50
C ASN A 209 26.88 3.03 6.21
N VAL A 210 27.48 3.62 5.18
CA VAL A 210 27.26 5.02 4.80
C VAL A 210 26.41 5.08 3.54
N ASP A 211 25.23 5.67 3.65
CA ASP A 211 24.31 5.84 2.54
C ASP A 211 24.69 7.07 1.68
N LEU A 212 25.39 6.81 0.56
CA LEU A 212 25.64 7.81 -0.48
C LEU A 212 24.42 7.89 -1.39
N LYS A 213 23.55 8.89 -1.14
CA LYS A 213 22.18 8.93 -1.70
C LYS A 213 22.13 9.18 -3.21
N ALA A 214 23.10 9.89 -3.75
CA ALA A 214 23.31 10.22 -5.15
C ALA A 214 24.73 10.76 -5.32
N PHE A 215 25.10 11.17 -6.53
CA PHE A 215 26.39 11.79 -6.80
C PHE A 215 26.27 13.18 -7.45
N THR A 216 25.12 13.82 -7.25
CA THR A 216 24.84 15.18 -7.71
C THR A 216 24.36 16.08 -6.57
N GLU A 217 24.86 17.31 -6.54
CA GLU A 217 24.45 18.32 -5.55
C GLU A 217 22.95 18.66 -5.69
N GLU A 218 22.44 18.69 -6.92
CA GLU A 218 21.03 18.95 -7.20
C GLU A 218 20.09 17.93 -6.55
N PHE A 219 20.43 16.63 -6.63
CA PHE A 219 19.66 15.59 -5.96
C PHE A 219 19.68 15.80 -4.44
N TYR A 220 20.86 16.09 -3.87
CA TYR A 220 21.01 16.33 -2.44
C TYR A 220 20.15 17.51 -1.99
N TYR A 221 20.23 18.63 -2.70
CA TYR A 221 19.46 19.84 -2.40
C TYR A 221 17.94 19.61 -2.53
N ARG A 222 17.45 19.09 -3.66
CA ARG A 222 16.00 19.00 -3.95
C ARG A 222 15.30 17.80 -3.32
N THR A 223 16.00 16.70 -3.16
CA THR A 223 15.40 15.41 -2.78
C THR A 223 15.66 15.07 -1.33
N THR A 224 16.82 15.48 -0.79
CA THR A 224 17.21 15.20 0.59
C THR A 224 17.31 16.43 1.48
N LEU A 225 17.20 17.65 0.94
CA LEU A 225 17.36 18.91 1.68
C LEU A 225 18.70 18.95 2.45
N SER A 226 19.78 18.54 1.77
CA SER A 226 21.14 18.47 2.31
C SER A 226 22.17 18.71 1.20
N HIS A 227 23.47 18.55 1.48
CA HIS A 227 24.57 18.77 0.54
C HIS A 227 25.42 17.50 0.33
N LEU A 228 25.96 17.29 -0.87
CA LEU A 228 26.76 16.10 -1.20
C LEU A 228 28.12 16.13 -0.52
N GLN A 229 28.82 17.28 -0.58
CA GLN A 229 30.22 17.39 -0.16
C GLN A 229 30.50 16.93 1.28
N PRO A 230 29.66 17.25 2.30
CA PRO A 230 29.91 16.76 3.65
C PRO A 230 29.92 15.23 3.78
N VAL A 231 29.13 14.51 2.98
CA VAL A 231 29.12 13.03 2.97
C VAL A 231 30.42 12.51 2.36
N LEU A 232 30.87 13.12 1.26
CA LEU A 232 32.14 12.77 0.61
C LEU A 232 33.34 12.99 1.52
N ASP A 233 33.34 14.09 2.29
CA ASP A 233 34.39 14.39 3.26
C ASP A 233 34.41 13.39 4.42
N THR A 234 33.23 12.92 4.86
CA THR A 234 33.13 11.85 5.86
C THR A 234 33.65 10.52 5.34
N LEU A 235 33.33 10.13 4.10
CA LEU A 235 33.84 8.90 3.48
C LEU A 235 35.37 8.89 3.35
N ARG A 236 35.95 10.00 2.89
CA ARG A 236 37.42 10.17 2.86
C ARG A 236 38.03 10.06 4.25
N TRP A 237 37.44 10.76 5.21
CA TRP A 237 37.95 10.76 6.59
C TRP A 237 37.88 9.38 7.23
N LEU A 238 36.78 8.64 7.06
CA LEU A 238 36.66 7.25 7.55
C LEU A 238 37.78 6.36 7.02
N LYS A 239 38.13 6.49 5.72
CA LYS A 239 39.18 5.70 5.10
C LYS A 239 40.58 6.01 5.60
N HIS A 240 40.89 7.30 5.75
CA HIS A 240 42.27 7.76 5.94
C HIS A 240 42.62 8.03 7.41
N GLU A 241 41.62 8.28 8.26
CA GLU A 241 41.83 8.75 9.63
C GLU A 241 41.28 7.77 10.69
N THR A 242 40.67 6.64 10.29
CA THR A 242 40.07 5.68 11.24
C THR A 242 40.30 4.22 10.85
N ASP A 243 40.18 3.33 11.84
CA ASP A 243 40.14 1.87 11.65
C ASP A 243 38.71 1.30 11.53
N VAL A 244 37.70 2.17 11.45
CA VAL A 244 36.29 1.74 11.36
C VAL A 244 36.07 1.03 10.03
N TRP A 245 35.58 -0.21 10.05
CA TRP A 245 35.23 -0.90 8.81
C TRP A 245 33.98 -0.25 8.22
N PHE A 246 34.01 0.17 6.95
CA PHE A 246 32.81 0.74 6.35
C PHE A 246 32.51 0.21 4.95
N GLU A 247 31.22 0.23 4.63
CA GLU A 247 30.66 -0.11 3.32
C GLU A 247 29.70 1.00 2.89
N ILE A 248 29.47 1.13 1.59
CA ILE A 248 28.71 2.23 1.02
C ILE A 248 27.45 1.69 0.35
N THR A 249 26.31 2.31 0.62
CA THR A 249 25.04 1.98 -0.03
C THR A 249 24.54 3.12 -0.88
N ASN A 250 24.15 2.84 -2.12
CA ASN A 250 23.43 3.74 -3.00
C ASN A 250 22.07 3.12 -3.35
N LEU A 251 20.99 3.78 -2.92
CA LEU A 251 19.63 3.39 -3.30
C LEU A 251 19.34 3.97 -4.69
N VAL A 252 19.22 3.10 -5.69
CA VAL A 252 19.02 3.50 -7.09
C VAL A 252 17.54 3.77 -7.32
N ILE A 253 17.18 4.99 -7.70
CA ILE A 253 15.82 5.49 -7.89
C ILE A 253 15.62 5.80 -9.38
N PRO A 254 14.65 5.15 -10.05
CA PRO A 254 14.39 5.37 -11.46
C PRO A 254 14.13 6.85 -11.77
N GLN A 255 14.81 7.38 -12.80
CA GLN A 255 14.72 8.77 -13.29
C GLN A 255 15.20 9.84 -12.28
N ALA A 256 16.04 9.50 -11.30
CA ALA A 256 16.63 10.51 -10.38
C ALA A 256 18.14 10.36 -10.18
N ASN A 257 18.63 9.16 -9.93
CA ASN A 257 20.07 8.90 -9.71
C ASN A 257 20.52 7.59 -10.38
N ASP A 258 19.75 7.10 -11.36
CA ASP A 258 19.98 5.87 -12.11
C ASP A 258 20.72 6.10 -13.45
N SER A 259 21.23 7.32 -13.68
CA SER A 259 22.06 7.62 -14.83
C SER A 259 23.40 6.88 -14.72
N LEU A 260 23.77 6.13 -15.77
CA LEU A 260 25.05 5.42 -15.81
C LEU A 260 26.25 6.39 -15.77
N ASP A 261 26.11 7.62 -16.27
CA ASP A 261 27.15 8.64 -16.18
C ASP A 261 27.37 9.10 -14.73
N GLU A 262 26.29 9.28 -13.96
CA GLU A 262 26.37 9.62 -12.54
C GLU A 262 26.98 8.47 -11.74
N ILE A 263 26.55 7.24 -12.02
CA ILE A 263 27.10 6.02 -11.39
C ILE A 263 28.59 5.88 -11.70
N LYS A 264 29.01 6.17 -12.94
CA LYS A 264 30.42 6.15 -13.32
C LYS A 264 31.21 7.21 -12.55
N GLN A 265 30.73 8.45 -12.49
CA GLN A 265 31.39 9.53 -11.74
C GLN A 265 31.54 9.17 -10.24
N MET A 266 30.49 8.60 -9.65
CA MET A 266 30.53 8.11 -8.28
C MET A 266 31.60 7.02 -8.12
N SER A 267 31.64 6.05 -9.04
CA SER A 267 32.57 4.92 -8.98
C SER A 267 34.02 5.36 -9.15
N ASP A 268 34.29 6.26 -10.10
CA ASP A 268 35.62 6.84 -10.33
C ASP A 268 36.09 7.61 -9.07
N TRP A 269 35.21 8.41 -8.47
CA TRP A 269 35.52 9.13 -7.25
C TRP A 269 35.77 8.20 -6.07
N LEU A 270 34.97 7.15 -5.91
CA LEU A 270 35.17 6.16 -4.83
C LEU A 270 36.52 5.47 -4.97
N LEU A 271 36.89 5.08 -6.19
CA LEU A 271 38.17 4.46 -6.47
C LEU A 271 39.35 5.37 -6.10
N ASP A 272 39.28 6.66 -6.44
CA ASP A 272 40.31 7.67 -6.11
C ASP A 272 40.35 8.00 -4.61
N ALA A 273 39.18 8.26 -4.01
CA ALA A 273 39.07 8.83 -2.68
C ALA A 273 39.17 7.80 -1.56
N VAL A 274 38.61 6.60 -1.75
CA VAL A 274 38.53 5.56 -0.71
C VAL A 274 39.14 4.20 -1.11
N GLY A 275 39.47 4.02 -2.39
CA GLY A 275 40.15 2.84 -2.92
C GLY A 275 39.21 1.74 -3.44
N ASP A 276 39.80 0.72 -4.06
CA ASP A 276 39.08 -0.37 -4.73
C ASP A 276 38.53 -1.47 -3.80
N GLU A 277 38.87 -1.41 -2.51
CA GLU A 277 38.57 -2.47 -1.53
C GLU A 277 37.32 -2.19 -0.69
N VAL A 278 36.77 -0.98 -0.71
CA VAL A 278 35.55 -0.61 0.02
C VAL A 278 34.31 -1.11 -0.75
N PRO A 279 33.48 -1.98 -0.16
CA PRO A 279 32.27 -2.47 -0.82
C PRO A 279 31.25 -1.38 -1.15
N LEU A 280 30.68 -1.48 -2.36
CA LEU A 280 29.56 -0.65 -2.83
C LEU A 280 28.31 -1.51 -3.07
N HIS A 281 27.18 -1.07 -2.53
CA HIS A 281 25.89 -1.75 -2.67
C HIS A 281 24.91 -0.88 -3.45
N PHE A 282 24.43 -1.39 -4.59
CA PHE A 282 23.30 -0.79 -5.32
C PHE A 282 22.00 -1.46 -4.90
N SER A 283 21.11 -0.74 -4.25
CA SER A 283 19.86 -1.30 -3.72
C SER A 283 18.64 -0.82 -4.49
N ALA A 284 17.66 -1.71 -4.69
CA ALA A 284 16.39 -1.34 -5.33
C ALA A 284 15.54 -0.43 -4.42
N PHE A 285 15.11 0.69 -4.98
CA PHE A 285 14.04 1.54 -4.47
C PHE A 285 12.67 0.88 -4.64
N HIS A 286 11.78 1.12 -3.68
CA HIS A 286 10.34 0.93 -3.83
C HIS A 286 9.61 2.23 -3.45
N PRO A 287 8.47 2.54 -4.09
CA PRO A 287 7.77 3.81 -3.88
C PRO A 287 7.24 3.93 -2.45
N ASP A 288 7.65 4.98 -1.75
CA ASP A 288 7.32 5.23 -0.35
C ASP A 288 7.32 6.72 -0.01
N PHE A 289 6.72 7.04 1.14
CA PHE A 289 6.63 8.38 1.70
C PHE A 289 6.04 9.41 0.72
N ARG A 290 6.86 10.29 0.14
CA ARG A 290 6.44 11.37 -0.77
C ARG A 290 6.82 11.12 -2.22
N MET A 291 7.57 10.06 -2.51
CA MET A 291 8.04 9.72 -3.85
C MET A 291 7.28 8.50 -4.36
N LEU A 292 5.99 8.70 -4.64
CA LEU A 292 5.06 7.67 -5.12
C LEU A 292 4.86 7.71 -6.65
N ASP A 293 5.44 8.72 -7.30
CA ASP A 293 5.33 9.02 -8.72
C ASP A 293 6.27 8.18 -9.62
N ARG A 294 7.09 7.32 -9.02
CA ARG A 294 8.12 6.53 -9.70
C ARG A 294 7.92 5.05 -9.45
N PRO A 295 8.33 4.16 -10.37
CA PRO A 295 8.23 2.72 -10.18
C PRO A 295 9.33 2.19 -9.23
N ARG A 296 9.18 0.94 -8.79
CA ARG A 296 10.26 0.17 -8.17
C ARG A 296 11.45 0.07 -9.15
N THR A 297 12.68 0.07 -8.64
CA THR A 297 13.88 -0.06 -9.49
C THR A 297 13.88 -1.37 -10.25
N PRO A 298 13.97 -1.34 -11.60
CA PRO A 298 14.14 -2.54 -12.39
C PRO A 298 15.44 -3.26 -12.02
N HIS A 299 15.41 -4.58 -12.01
CA HIS A 299 16.58 -5.40 -11.70
C HIS A 299 17.73 -5.14 -12.67
N GLU A 300 17.42 -4.98 -13.96
CA GLU A 300 18.37 -4.63 -15.02
C GLU A 300 19.13 -3.32 -14.77
N THR A 301 18.48 -2.31 -14.18
CA THR A 301 19.12 -1.04 -13.80
C THR A 301 20.22 -1.26 -12.77
N LEU A 302 19.98 -2.12 -11.77
CA LEU A 302 20.99 -2.45 -10.76
C LEU A 302 22.16 -3.24 -11.34
N ILE A 303 21.88 -4.14 -12.29
CA ILE A 303 22.93 -4.91 -12.98
C ILE A 303 23.82 -3.95 -13.77
N ALA A 304 23.23 -3.02 -14.54
CA ALA A 304 23.97 -2.03 -15.29
C ALA A 304 24.82 -1.12 -14.38
N ALA A 305 24.25 -0.65 -13.26
CA ALA A 305 24.98 0.14 -12.27
C ALA A 305 26.20 -0.60 -11.70
N ARG A 306 25.98 -1.87 -11.33
CA ARG A 306 27.05 -2.75 -10.85
C ARG A 306 28.15 -2.95 -11.89
N ASP A 307 27.77 -3.23 -13.13
CA ASP A 307 28.74 -3.52 -14.19
C ASP A 307 29.61 -2.30 -14.50
N VAL A 308 29.02 -1.08 -14.51
CA VAL A 308 29.78 0.18 -14.62
C VAL A 308 30.79 0.33 -13.47
N ALA A 309 30.36 0.11 -12.23
CA ALA A 309 31.23 0.22 -11.06
C ALA A 309 32.36 -0.82 -11.06
N MET A 310 32.09 -2.06 -11.49
CA MET A 310 33.10 -3.11 -11.65
C MET A 310 34.09 -2.78 -12.78
N GLN A 311 33.60 -2.21 -13.89
CA GLN A 311 34.44 -1.75 -15.01
C GLN A 311 35.35 -0.58 -14.62
N ALA A 312 34.88 0.30 -13.73
CA ALA A 312 35.70 1.38 -13.17
C ALA A 312 36.90 0.85 -12.36
N GLY A 313 36.79 -0.36 -11.81
CA GLY A 313 37.88 -1.04 -11.10
C GLY A 313 37.59 -1.40 -9.64
N LEU A 314 36.38 -1.14 -9.14
CA LEU A 314 35.98 -1.55 -7.80
C LEU A 314 35.93 -3.09 -7.70
N LYS A 315 36.50 -3.66 -6.63
CA LYS A 315 36.60 -5.11 -6.46
C LYS A 315 35.30 -5.76 -5.97
N TYR A 316 34.52 -5.04 -5.17
CA TYR A 316 33.35 -5.56 -4.45
C TYR A 316 32.13 -4.67 -4.68
N VAL A 317 31.29 -5.07 -5.63
CA VAL A 317 30.03 -4.38 -5.94
C VAL A 317 28.86 -5.34 -5.92
N TYR A 318 27.84 -4.99 -5.15
CA TYR A 318 26.69 -5.83 -4.83
C TYR A 318 25.37 -5.22 -5.31
N VAL A 319 24.39 -6.08 -5.59
CA VAL A 319 22.99 -5.66 -5.79
C VAL A 319 22.13 -6.10 -4.60
N GLY A 320 21.29 -5.19 -4.10
CA GLY A 320 20.43 -5.39 -2.92
C GLY A 320 18.95 -5.23 -3.24
N ASN A 321 18.09 -5.72 -2.35
CA ASN A 321 16.62 -5.67 -2.48
C ASN A 321 16.05 -6.36 -3.75
N VAL A 322 16.81 -7.29 -4.33
CA VAL A 322 16.46 -8.15 -5.48
C VAL A 322 16.96 -9.58 -5.24
N ASP A 323 16.34 -10.59 -5.85
CA ASP A 323 16.80 -11.97 -5.74
C ASP A 323 17.87 -12.24 -6.81
N ASP A 324 19.15 -12.23 -6.41
CA ASP A 324 20.28 -12.32 -7.34
C ASP A 324 21.54 -12.88 -6.67
N VAL A 325 21.55 -14.20 -6.46
CA VAL A 325 22.65 -14.92 -5.79
C VAL A 325 24.02 -14.56 -6.40
N ALA A 326 24.10 -14.48 -7.73
CA ALA A 326 25.35 -14.25 -8.44
C ALA A 326 25.95 -12.86 -8.16
N ARG A 327 25.12 -11.82 -7.99
CA ARG A 327 25.58 -10.45 -7.73
C ARG A 327 25.44 -10.03 -6.26
N GLN A 328 24.94 -10.91 -5.40
CA GLN A 328 24.96 -10.78 -3.93
C GLN A 328 26.14 -11.48 -3.26
N SER A 329 26.73 -12.45 -3.95
CA SER A 329 27.83 -13.26 -3.44
C SER A 329 29.19 -12.56 -3.57
N THR A 330 30.08 -12.79 -2.60
CA THR A 330 31.46 -12.29 -2.63
C THR A 330 32.35 -13.24 -3.43
N PHE A 331 33.13 -12.71 -4.37
CA PHE A 331 34.10 -13.47 -5.16
C PHE A 331 35.53 -13.01 -4.88
N CYS A 332 36.51 -13.90 -5.07
CA CYS A 332 37.91 -13.53 -4.93
C CYS A 332 38.34 -12.62 -6.09
N PRO A 333 38.91 -11.42 -5.83
CA PRO A 333 39.33 -10.53 -6.91
C PRO A 333 40.45 -11.12 -7.77
N ASN A 334 41.25 -12.04 -7.22
CA ASN A 334 42.34 -12.71 -7.92
C ASN A 334 41.86 -13.95 -8.70
N CYS A 335 41.40 -15.00 -8.01
CA CYS A 335 41.06 -16.28 -8.66
C CYS A 335 39.61 -16.40 -9.13
N LYS A 336 38.77 -15.37 -8.92
CA LYS A 336 37.35 -15.28 -9.32
C LYS A 336 36.41 -16.37 -8.80
N LYS A 337 36.88 -17.25 -7.90
CA LYS A 337 36.05 -18.27 -7.25
C LYS A 337 35.13 -17.64 -6.18
N PRO A 338 33.93 -18.20 -5.95
CA PRO A 338 33.04 -17.75 -4.88
C PRO A 338 33.72 -17.90 -3.53
N LEU A 339 33.55 -16.92 -2.66
CA LEU A 339 34.10 -16.88 -1.30
C LEU A 339 33.02 -16.93 -0.24
N ILE A 340 31.95 -16.17 -0.45
CA ILE A 340 30.78 -16.15 0.41
C ILE A 340 29.57 -16.15 -0.52
N GLU A 341 28.92 -17.30 -0.67
CA GLU A 341 27.66 -17.38 -1.39
C GLU A 341 26.55 -16.78 -0.54
N ARG A 342 25.76 -15.89 -1.14
CA ARG A 342 24.58 -15.28 -0.50
C ARG A 342 23.36 -15.49 -1.37
N ASN A 343 22.38 -16.21 -0.84
CA ASN A 343 21.03 -16.17 -1.35
C ASN A 343 20.21 -15.33 -0.38
N TRP A 344 20.04 -14.04 -0.72
CA TRP A 344 19.46 -13.06 0.18
C TRP A 344 20.26 -12.99 1.50
N TYR A 345 19.66 -13.36 2.64
CA TYR A 345 20.33 -13.38 3.96
C TYR A 345 20.76 -14.79 4.41
N GLU A 346 20.72 -15.77 3.51
CA GLU A 346 21.20 -17.12 3.80
C GLU A 346 22.56 -17.35 3.14
N LEU A 347 23.54 -17.75 3.96
CA LEU A 347 24.89 -18.01 3.49
C LEU A 347 25.02 -19.46 3.05
N GLY A 348 25.56 -19.67 1.85
CA GLY A 348 25.92 -20.98 1.31
C GLY A 348 27.40 -21.29 1.55
N GLU A 349 28.16 -21.46 0.47
CA GLU A 349 29.60 -21.69 0.54
C GLU A 349 30.34 -20.55 1.28
N TYR A 350 31.23 -20.92 2.22
CA TYR A 350 32.11 -20.00 2.94
C TYR A 350 33.58 -20.44 2.81
N ALA A 351 34.25 -19.96 1.77
CA ALA A 351 35.61 -20.32 1.39
C ALA A 351 36.66 -19.28 1.86
N LEU A 352 36.48 -18.75 3.07
CA LEU A 352 37.43 -17.83 3.73
C LEU A 352 38.11 -18.46 4.95
N ASN A 353 39.39 -18.16 5.13
CA ASN A 353 40.10 -18.36 6.38
C ASN A 353 40.46 -16.97 6.94
N ARG A 354 39.62 -16.46 7.86
CA ARG A 354 39.62 -15.04 8.24
C ARG A 354 39.54 -14.17 6.98
N ASN A 355 40.51 -13.28 6.78
CA ASN A 355 40.63 -12.38 5.64
C ASN A 355 41.39 -12.97 4.44
N ARG A 356 41.51 -14.30 4.30
CA ARG A 356 42.21 -14.92 3.16
C ARG A 356 41.35 -15.91 2.40
N CYS A 357 41.40 -15.84 1.08
CA CYS A 357 40.79 -16.81 0.17
C CYS A 357 41.38 -18.22 0.41
N ARG A 358 40.53 -19.22 0.64
CA ARG A 358 40.97 -20.63 0.80
C ARG A 358 41.50 -21.26 -0.50
N HIS A 359 41.20 -20.68 -1.65
CA HIS A 359 41.61 -21.22 -2.94
C HIS A 359 42.97 -20.72 -3.43
N CYS A 360 43.32 -19.45 -3.16
CA CYS A 360 44.55 -18.84 -3.67
C CYS A 360 45.33 -17.99 -2.65
N GLY A 361 44.84 -17.83 -1.42
CA GLY A 361 45.54 -17.11 -0.35
C GLY A 361 45.47 -15.58 -0.42
N THR A 362 44.84 -15.01 -1.46
CA THR A 362 44.63 -13.56 -1.60
C THR A 362 43.93 -12.98 -0.38
N HIS A 363 44.44 -11.84 0.10
CA HIS A 363 43.82 -11.07 1.17
C HIS A 363 42.51 -10.45 0.68
N ILE A 364 41.47 -10.54 1.50
CA ILE A 364 40.13 -10.02 1.23
C ILE A 364 39.85 -8.98 2.29
N ALA A 365 39.63 -7.73 1.87
CA ALA A 365 39.36 -6.63 2.78
C ALA A 365 38.02 -6.87 3.50
N GLY A 366 38.02 -6.73 4.82
CA GLY A 366 36.85 -6.95 5.67
C GLY A 366 37.20 -7.54 7.03
N VAL A 367 36.20 -7.57 7.90
CA VAL A 367 36.27 -8.17 9.23
C VAL A 367 35.57 -9.53 9.20
N PHE A 368 36.35 -10.60 9.09
CA PHE A 368 35.84 -11.96 8.92
C PHE A 368 36.22 -12.87 10.08
N ALA A 369 35.25 -13.68 10.54
CA ALA A 369 35.51 -14.79 11.44
C ALA A 369 36.04 -16.02 10.67
N THR A 370 36.55 -17.03 11.39
CA THR A 370 37.02 -18.29 10.77
C THR A 370 35.87 -19.16 10.23
N ARG A 371 34.65 -18.92 10.71
CA ARG A 371 33.41 -19.56 10.28
C ARG A 371 32.33 -18.47 10.13
N PRO A 372 31.37 -18.63 9.22
CA PRO A 372 30.25 -17.70 9.14
C PRO A 372 29.37 -17.82 10.38
N GLY A 373 28.59 -16.77 10.67
CA GLY A 373 27.47 -16.91 11.59
C GLY A 373 26.36 -17.80 10.99
N ASN A 374 25.39 -18.16 11.82
CA ASN A 374 24.31 -19.09 11.47
C ASN A 374 22.91 -18.48 11.70
N TRP A 375 22.80 -17.15 11.71
CA TRP A 375 21.52 -16.47 11.97
C TRP A 375 20.51 -16.71 10.85
N GLY A 376 20.97 -16.63 9.61
CA GLY A 376 20.15 -16.82 8.40
C GLY A 376 19.11 -15.71 8.22
N ARG A 377 17.99 -16.04 7.57
CA ARG A 377 16.91 -15.10 7.20
C ARG A 377 15.99 -14.69 8.37
N LYS A 378 16.36 -15.02 9.61
CA LYS A 378 15.50 -14.81 10.77
C LYS A 378 15.35 -13.32 11.07
N ARG A 379 14.14 -12.94 11.45
CA ARG A 379 13.83 -11.63 12.01
C ARG A 379 13.13 -11.83 13.33
N GLN A 380 13.71 -11.30 14.41
CA GLN A 380 13.20 -11.48 15.76
C GLN A 380 12.99 -10.12 16.43
N PRO A 381 11.74 -9.64 16.55
CA PRO A 381 11.42 -8.46 17.37
C PRO A 381 11.83 -8.68 18.83
N VAL A 382 12.29 -7.62 19.49
CA VAL A 382 12.72 -7.65 20.90
C VAL A 382 11.88 -6.67 21.72
N ASP A 383 11.44 -7.13 22.88
CA ASP A 383 10.75 -6.31 23.89
C ASP A 383 11.73 -5.98 25.01
N MET A 384 12.16 -4.70 25.07
CA MET A 384 13.20 -4.25 26.00
C MET A 384 12.74 -4.27 27.45
N ARG A 385 11.43 -4.35 27.73
CA ARG A 385 10.89 -4.43 29.10
C ARG A 385 11.35 -5.67 29.85
N GLN A 386 11.78 -6.71 29.14
CA GLN A 386 12.30 -7.94 29.73
C GLN A 386 13.70 -7.77 30.32
N PHE A 387 14.43 -6.72 29.93
CA PHE A 387 15.82 -6.48 30.32
C PHE A 387 16.00 -5.28 31.27
N HIS A 388 14.89 -4.67 31.70
CA HIS A 388 14.88 -3.63 32.72
C HIS A 388 15.29 -4.22 34.07
N SER A 389 16.41 -3.73 34.64
CA SER A 389 16.82 -4.12 35.99
C SER A 389 16.41 -3.06 37.02
N PRO A 390 15.74 -3.43 38.13
CA PRO A 390 15.52 -2.53 39.26
C PRO A 390 16.77 -2.33 40.14
N ASP A 391 17.81 -3.16 40.00
CA ASP A 391 19.11 -3.03 40.70
C ASP A 391 20.20 -2.67 39.69
N ARG A 392 20.70 -1.43 39.76
CA ARG A 392 21.79 -0.91 38.90
C ARG A 392 23.18 -1.42 39.29
N ASP A 393 23.35 -1.90 40.53
CA ASP A 393 24.67 -2.19 41.12
C ASP A 393 25.06 -3.68 41.18
N LYS A 394 24.30 -4.58 40.56
CA LYS A 394 24.69 -6.00 40.51
C LYS A 394 25.70 -6.25 39.38
N PRO A 395 26.93 -6.72 39.67
CA PRO A 395 27.87 -7.08 38.62
C PRO A 395 27.29 -8.22 37.77
N LEU A 396 27.38 -8.08 36.44
CA LEU A 396 27.07 -9.12 35.47
C LEU A 396 27.97 -10.33 35.73
N VAL A 397 27.40 -11.43 36.21
CA VAL A 397 28.11 -12.70 36.35
C VAL A 397 28.25 -13.29 34.95
N LEU A 398 29.46 -13.17 34.37
CA LEU A 398 29.79 -13.81 33.11
C LEU A 398 29.69 -15.33 33.27
N PRO A 399 28.97 -16.07 32.41
CA PRO A 399 29.04 -17.52 32.42
C PRO A 399 30.46 -17.97 32.01
N GLU A 400 31.10 -18.79 32.84
CA GLU A 400 32.41 -19.37 32.54
C GLU A 400 32.35 -20.13 31.21
N ARG A 401 33.18 -19.73 30.24
CA ARG A 401 33.38 -20.50 29.00
C ARG A 401 34.22 -21.74 29.32
N PRO A 402 33.86 -22.93 28.81
CA PRO A 402 34.73 -24.10 28.95
C PRO A 402 36.03 -23.86 28.16
N LEU A 403 37.16 -23.83 28.87
CA LEU A 403 38.48 -23.92 28.28
C LEU A 403 38.66 -25.32 27.66
N GLN A 404 38.44 -25.44 26.35
CA GLN A 404 39.00 -26.58 25.60
C GLN A 404 40.51 -26.37 25.50
N GLN A 405 41.26 -27.04 26.39
CA GLN A 405 42.70 -27.23 26.27
C GLN A 405 43.00 -28.00 24.98
N ALA A 406 43.44 -27.29 23.94
CA ALA A 406 44.18 -27.92 22.85
C ALA A 406 45.65 -28.00 23.29
N SER A 407 46.02 -29.13 23.89
CA SER A 407 47.42 -29.44 24.19
C SER A 407 48.19 -29.61 22.86
N MET A 408 49.18 -28.74 22.66
CA MET A 408 50.28 -29.01 21.74
C MET A 408 50.91 -30.35 22.09
N ARG A 409 51.00 -31.27 21.11
CA ARG A 409 52.05 -32.28 21.10
C ARG A 409 52.80 -32.20 19.78
N VAL A 410 54.11 -32.08 19.98
CA VAL A 410 55.19 -31.99 19.04
C VAL A 410 55.34 -33.34 18.32
N SER A 411 55.76 -33.25 17.06
CA SER A 411 56.18 -34.35 16.20
C SER A 411 57.27 -35.23 16.80
N GLU A 412 57.19 -36.54 16.61
CA GLU A 412 58.35 -37.42 16.42
C GLU A 412 57.93 -38.69 15.64
N SER A 413 58.90 -39.20 14.91
CA SER A 413 58.93 -40.16 13.79
C SER A 413 58.55 -41.61 14.08
N GLU A 414 58.13 -42.35 13.05
CA GLU A 414 58.77 -43.58 12.51
C GLU A 414 57.86 -44.36 11.53
N GLU A 415 58.50 -45.22 10.74
CA GLU A 415 58.20 -45.67 9.38
C GLU A 415 57.37 -46.97 9.21
N CYS A 416 56.97 -47.19 7.94
CA CYS A 416 57.07 -48.42 7.13
C CYS A 416 55.91 -49.45 7.02
N GLY A 417 55.59 -49.76 5.74
CA GLY A 417 55.02 -51.03 5.23
C GLY A 417 53.50 -51.15 5.17
N ASP A 418 52.87 -51.86 4.23
CA ASP A 418 53.21 -52.28 2.87
C ASP A 418 51.87 -52.63 2.17
N SER A 419 51.84 -52.64 0.83
CA SER A 419 50.67 -53.00 -0.03
C SER A 419 50.38 -54.53 0.01
N PRO A 420 49.35 -55.17 -0.65
CA PRO A 420 48.57 -54.75 -1.83
C PRO A 420 47.06 -55.16 -1.89
N SER A 421 46.40 -54.66 -2.94
CA SER A 421 45.04 -55.00 -3.46
C SER A 421 45.00 -56.38 -4.17
N PRO A 422 43.83 -57.02 -4.51
CA PRO A 422 43.02 -56.62 -5.68
C PRO A 422 41.50 -57.03 -5.75
N SER A 423 40.81 -56.40 -6.73
CA SER A 423 39.79 -56.94 -7.65
C SER A 423 38.31 -57.21 -7.27
N ARG A 424 37.43 -56.31 -7.78
CA ARG A 424 36.21 -56.48 -8.66
C ARG A 424 35.05 -57.44 -8.25
N PRO A 425 33.86 -57.38 -8.89
CA PRO A 425 32.92 -56.28 -9.10
C PRO A 425 31.47 -56.70 -8.68
N ARG A 426 30.55 -55.78 -8.31
CA ARG A 426 29.12 -56.16 -8.16
C ARG A 426 28.16 -55.14 -8.77
N THR A 427 27.72 -55.51 -9.97
CA THR A 427 26.34 -55.57 -10.48
C THR A 427 25.26 -54.78 -9.76
N LEU A 428 24.58 -53.96 -10.57
CA LEU A 428 23.28 -53.33 -10.34
C LEU A 428 22.19 -54.38 -10.06
N THR A 429 21.50 -54.26 -8.93
CA THR A 429 20.09 -54.67 -8.78
C THR A 429 19.40 -53.77 -7.75
N GLN A 430 18.27 -53.22 -8.17
CA GLN A 430 17.38 -52.34 -7.41
C GLN A 430 16.80 -53.04 -6.18
N SER A 431 16.76 -52.33 -5.03
CA SER A 431 15.81 -52.61 -3.95
C SER A 431 15.59 -51.35 -3.10
N THR A 432 14.39 -50.79 -3.26
CA THR A 432 13.56 -50.02 -2.32
C THR A 432 14.20 -49.56 -1.00
N ALA A 433 14.50 -48.27 -0.92
CA ALA A 433 14.91 -47.60 0.31
C ALA A 433 13.68 -47.18 1.15
N GLN A 434 13.58 -47.71 2.36
CA GLN A 434 12.81 -47.12 3.46
C GLN A 434 13.55 -45.89 4.00
N PRO A 435 12.88 -44.75 4.27
CA PRO A 435 13.49 -43.62 4.94
C PRO A 435 13.50 -43.80 6.46
N ARG A 436 14.65 -43.53 7.09
CA ARG A 436 14.83 -43.47 8.54
C ARG A 436 14.46 -42.09 9.09
N ASN A 437 13.61 -42.13 10.13
CA ASN A 437 13.53 -41.30 11.34
C ASN A 437 13.24 -39.78 11.22
N ALA A 438 11.98 -39.46 11.51
CA ALA A 438 11.44 -38.14 11.87
C ALA A 438 11.81 -37.71 13.31
N PRO A 439 11.71 -36.41 13.67
CA PRO A 439 11.94 -35.90 15.02
C PRO A 439 10.82 -36.36 15.99
N PRO A 440 11.06 -36.36 17.31
CA PRO A 440 10.09 -36.88 18.27
C PRO A 440 8.93 -35.90 18.52
N GLY A 441 7.70 -36.42 18.39
CA GLY A 441 6.53 -35.95 19.14
C GLY A 441 5.63 -34.89 18.51
N THR A 442 5.20 -35.04 17.26
CA THR A 442 4.02 -34.30 16.77
C THR A 442 2.76 -34.96 17.33
N ILE A 443 2.07 -34.32 18.28
CA ILE A 443 0.70 -34.70 18.64
C ILE A 443 -0.16 -34.43 17.40
N THR A 444 -0.56 -35.47 16.68
CA THR A 444 -1.51 -35.36 15.57
C THR A 444 -2.88 -35.03 16.15
N VAL A 445 -3.20 -33.74 16.31
CA VAL A 445 -4.53 -33.32 16.74
C VAL A 445 -5.52 -33.66 15.63
N GLN A 446 -6.42 -34.61 15.89
CA GLN A 446 -7.46 -35.00 14.93
C GLN A 446 -8.47 -33.88 14.74
N ILE A 447 -8.88 -33.65 13.48
CA ILE A 447 -9.92 -32.68 13.13
C ILE A 447 -11.27 -33.16 13.70
N PRO A 448 -12.00 -32.31 14.45
CA PRO A 448 -13.28 -32.69 15.05
C PRO A 448 -14.32 -33.08 14.00
N LYS A 449 -14.92 -34.27 14.18
CA LYS A 449 -16.03 -34.78 13.34
C LYS A 449 -17.42 -34.36 13.81
N THR A 450 -17.53 -33.80 15.01
CA THR A 450 -18.81 -33.39 15.61
C THR A 450 -18.65 -32.03 16.29
N ALA A 451 -19.78 -31.35 16.52
CA ALA A 451 -19.80 -30.10 17.26
C ALA A 451 -19.17 -30.26 18.66
N PRO A 452 -18.50 -29.22 19.20
CA PRO A 452 -18.10 -29.20 20.60
C PRO A 452 -19.34 -29.32 21.50
N ASN A 453 -19.36 -30.29 22.42
CA ASN A 453 -20.45 -30.44 23.37
C ASN A 453 -20.34 -29.38 24.49
N LEU A 454 -20.91 -28.19 24.24
CA LEU A 454 -20.88 -27.06 25.18
C LEU A 454 -22.19 -26.98 25.97
N SER A 455 -22.09 -26.87 27.30
CA SER A 455 -23.25 -26.59 28.15
C SER A 455 -23.83 -25.18 27.88
N PRO A 456 -25.09 -24.90 28.26
CA PRO A 456 -25.68 -23.56 28.14
C PRO A 456 -24.82 -22.47 28.80
N THR A 457 -24.25 -22.74 29.98
CA THR A 457 -23.33 -21.84 30.68
C THR A 457 -22.03 -21.62 29.91
N GLN A 458 -21.46 -22.67 29.33
CA GLN A 458 -20.25 -22.59 28.49
C GLN A 458 -20.50 -21.75 27.23
N ARG A 459 -21.66 -21.92 26.57
CA ARG A 459 -22.07 -21.09 25.43
C ARG A 459 -22.18 -19.61 25.81
N GLN A 460 -22.79 -19.31 26.95
CA GLN A 460 -22.90 -17.94 27.46
C GLN A 460 -21.53 -17.31 27.76
N ILE A 461 -20.62 -18.06 28.40
CA ILE A 461 -19.25 -17.61 28.66
C ILE A 461 -18.50 -17.35 27.35
N LEU A 462 -18.63 -18.25 26.36
CA LEU A 462 -17.98 -18.11 25.07
C LEU A 462 -18.48 -16.86 24.32
N PHE A 463 -19.79 -16.62 24.30
CA PHE A 463 -20.38 -15.41 23.72
C PHE A 463 -19.88 -14.14 24.42
N ALA A 464 -19.94 -14.08 25.76
CA ALA A 464 -19.49 -12.92 26.53
C ALA A 464 -18.00 -12.64 26.31
N THR A 465 -17.19 -13.69 26.20
CA THR A 465 -15.75 -13.58 25.92
C THR A 465 -15.48 -13.05 24.51
N ALA A 466 -16.22 -13.53 23.51
CA ALA A 466 -16.12 -13.03 22.15
C ALA A 466 -16.49 -11.54 22.06
N ALA A 467 -17.59 -11.14 22.70
CA ALA A 467 -18.03 -9.74 22.79
C ALA A 467 -16.98 -8.86 23.47
N GLU A 468 -16.39 -9.34 24.57
CA GLU A 468 -15.34 -8.64 25.29
C GLU A 468 -14.04 -8.51 24.48
N LEU A 469 -13.65 -9.55 23.74
CA LEU A 469 -12.51 -9.51 22.83
C LEU A 469 -12.71 -8.51 21.70
N VAL A 470 -13.90 -8.47 21.09
CA VAL A 470 -14.26 -7.48 20.06
C VAL A 470 -14.20 -6.06 20.64
N ARG A 471 -14.82 -5.84 21.81
CA ARG A 471 -14.83 -4.53 22.50
C ARG A 471 -13.42 -4.05 22.82
N ALA A 472 -12.62 -4.90 23.47
CA ALA A 472 -11.25 -4.58 23.86
C ALA A 472 -10.38 -4.25 22.64
N ALA A 473 -10.53 -4.99 21.53
CA ALA A 473 -9.84 -4.71 20.27
C ALA A 473 -10.30 -3.39 19.61
N ALA A 474 -11.59 -3.08 19.65
CA ALA A 474 -12.12 -1.80 19.17
C ALA A 474 -11.55 -0.62 19.99
N GLU A 475 -11.53 -0.74 21.31
CA GLU A 475 -11.02 0.28 22.25
C GLU A 475 -9.48 0.36 22.32
N GLY A 476 -8.77 -0.68 21.87
CA GLY A 476 -7.30 -0.75 21.97
C GLY A 476 -6.80 -1.04 23.39
N ARG A 477 -7.56 -1.77 24.20
CA ARG A 477 -7.20 -2.18 25.57
C ARG A 477 -6.99 -3.68 25.70
N ALA A 478 -6.44 -4.11 26.83
CA ALA A 478 -6.35 -5.54 27.16
C ALA A 478 -7.75 -6.13 27.47
N PRO A 479 -8.08 -7.33 26.97
CA PRO A 479 -9.38 -7.98 27.21
C PRO A 479 -9.44 -8.70 28.56
N GLU A 480 -10.62 -8.70 29.18
CA GLU A 480 -10.88 -9.45 30.42
C GLU A 480 -11.45 -10.85 30.13
N THR A 481 -10.64 -11.90 30.19
CA THR A 481 -11.06 -13.28 29.81
C THR A 481 -11.09 -14.28 30.96
N SER A 482 -11.04 -13.82 32.21
CA SER A 482 -10.85 -14.70 33.38
C SER A 482 -11.94 -15.77 33.57
N ALA A 483 -13.17 -15.51 33.12
CA ALA A 483 -14.27 -16.48 33.15
C ALA A 483 -14.07 -17.59 32.09
N PHE A 484 -13.58 -17.23 30.90
CA PHE A 484 -13.24 -18.19 29.85
C PHE A 484 -12.08 -19.09 30.26
N ASP A 485 -11.04 -18.50 30.86
CA ASP A 485 -9.86 -19.25 31.29
C ASP A 485 -10.20 -20.30 32.36
N ARG A 486 -11.24 -20.06 33.18
CA ARG A 486 -11.76 -20.98 34.20
C ARG A 486 -12.83 -21.97 33.68
N SER A 487 -13.29 -21.82 32.45
CA SER A 487 -14.42 -22.59 31.89
C SER A 487 -14.08 -24.01 31.39
N GLY A 488 -12.78 -24.35 31.34
CA GLY A 488 -12.28 -25.60 30.77
C GLY A 488 -12.31 -25.69 29.23
N MET A 489 -12.92 -24.73 28.53
CA MET A 489 -13.06 -24.75 27.06
C MET A 489 -11.79 -24.39 26.29
N ARG A 490 -10.77 -23.86 26.98
CA ARG A 490 -9.57 -23.25 26.37
C ARG A 490 -8.83 -24.19 25.42
N LEU A 491 -8.77 -25.48 25.77
CA LEU A 491 -8.06 -26.52 25.03
C LEU A 491 -8.96 -27.29 24.05
N ASN A 492 -10.24 -26.91 23.93
CA ASN A 492 -11.14 -27.53 22.96
C ASN A 492 -10.58 -27.34 21.55
N VAL A 493 -10.58 -28.42 20.77
CA VAL A 493 -10.14 -28.42 19.39
C VAL A 493 -11.33 -28.17 18.49
N VAL A 494 -11.17 -27.27 17.53
CA VAL A 494 -12.16 -26.92 16.49
C VAL A 494 -11.50 -26.95 15.11
N SER A 495 -12.30 -27.13 14.05
CA SER A 495 -11.81 -27.05 12.66
C SER A 495 -11.72 -25.60 12.16
N GLY A 496 -12.32 -24.67 12.90
CA GLY A 496 -12.32 -23.24 12.63
C GLY A 496 -13.22 -22.46 13.59
N VAL A 497 -12.95 -21.17 13.73
CA VAL A 497 -13.82 -20.21 14.43
C VAL A 497 -13.99 -18.98 13.56
N PHE A 498 -15.23 -18.52 13.42
CA PHE A 498 -15.53 -17.22 12.82
C PHE A 498 -16.30 -16.36 13.81
N VAL A 499 -15.92 -15.10 13.89
CA VAL A 499 -16.66 -14.07 14.63
C VAL A 499 -17.24 -13.12 13.60
N SER A 500 -18.57 -12.98 13.59
CA SER A 500 -19.27 -12.08 12.68
C SER A 500 -20.01 -11.02 13.47
N LEU A 501 -19.94 -9.79 13.00
CA LEU A 501 -20.77 -8.68 13.46
C LEU A 501 -21.80 -8.36 12.39
N LYS A 502 -23.04 -8.17 12.82
CA LYS A 502 -24.16 -7.81 11.94
C LYS A 502 -24.85 -6.56 12.47
N ARG A 503 -25.41 -5.76 11.57
CA ARG A 503 -26.26 -4.61 11.87
C ARG A 503 -27.57 -4.75 11.12
N ARG A 504 -28.68 -4.93 11.84
CA ARG A 504 -29.99 -5.29 11.25
C ARG A 504 -29.88 -6.44 10.24
N ARG A 505 -29.26 -7.55 10.65
CA ARG A 505 -28.97 -8.75 9.81
C ARG A 505 -27.96 -8.55 8.68
N ARG A 506 -27.63 -7.32 8.28
CA ARG A 506 -26.59 -7.04 7.27
C ARG A 506 -25.20 -7.24 7.88
N LEU A 507 -24.30 -7.84 7.11
CA LEU A 507 -22.93 -8.09 7.54
C LEU A 507 -22.17 -6.77 7.77
N ARG A 508 -21.62 -6.58 8.97
CA ARG A 508 -20.75 -5.44 9.33
C ARG A 508 -19.27 -5.82 9.33
N SER A 509 -18.93 -7.05 9.72
CA SER A 509 -17.57 -7.59 9.68
C SER A 509 -17.60 -9.10 9.92
N CYS A 510 -16.70 -9.88 9.33
CA CYS A 510 -16.58 -11.30 9.63
C CYS A 510 -15.18 -11.83 9.30
N CYS A 511 -14.48 -12.32 10.32
CA CYS A 511 -13.16 -12.92 10.19
C CYS A 511 -13.07 -14.23 10.98
N GLY A 512 -12.18 -15.10 10.53
CA GLY A 512 -11.95 -16.41 11.13
C GLY A 512 -10.90 -17.23 10.41
N SER A 513 -10.74 -18.47 10.86
CA SER A 513 -9.83 -19.47 10.32
C SER A 513 -10.57 -20.79 10.08
N PHE A 514 -10.09 -21.58 9.12
CA PHE A 514 -10.65 -22.90 8.78
C PHE A 514 -9.58 -23.79 8.13
N GLY A 515 -9.60 -25.10 8.42
CA GLY A 515 -8.87 -26.11 7.65
C GLY A 515 -7.76 -26.86 8.39
N GLN A 516 -7.46 -26.50 9.65
CA GLN A 516 -6.56 -27.26 10.53
C GLN A 516 -7.17 -27.39 11.92
N ALA A 517 -6.75 -28.41 12.66
CA ALA A 517 -7.15 -28.57 14.06
C ALA A 517 -6.48 -27.48 14.91
N MET A 518 -7.28 -26.63 15.56
CA MET A 518 -6.79 -25.47 16.29
C MET A 518 -7.43 -25.39 17.67
N GLN A 519 -6.73 -24.79 18.64
CA GLN A 519 -7.27 -24.54 19.97
C GLN A 519 -8.27 -23.37 19.93
N LEU A 520 -9.44 -23.57 20.54
CA LEU A 520 -10.55 -22.60 20.56
C LEU A 520 -10.10 -21.22 21.05
N ASN A 521 -9.25 -21.15 22.08
CA ASN A 521 -8.80 -19.88 22.65
C ASN A 521 -8.02 -19.00 21.66
N GLN A 522 -7.10 -19.59 20.90
CA GLN A 522 -6.26 -18.91 19.94
C GLN A 522 -7.11 -18.43 18.78
N CYS A 523 -7.94 -19.31 18.22
CA CYS A 523 -8.82 -18.98 17.11
C CYS A 523 -9.83 -17.90 17.48
N LEU A 524 -10.45 -17.98 18.66
CA LEU A 524 -11.43 -16.99 19.10
C LEU A 524 -10.79 -15.60 19.25
N ARG A 525 -9.61 -15.53 19.88
CA ARG A 525 -8.87 -14.26 20.05
C ARG A 525 -8.48 -13.67 18.69
N GLU A 526 -7.96 -14.49 17.79
CA GLU A 526 -7.57 -14.04 16.45
C GLU A 526 -8.78 -13.58 15.63
N ALA A 527 -9.85 -14.38 15.60
CA ALA A 527 -11.08 -14.07 14.88
C ALA A 527 -11.74 -12.78 15.41
N ALA A 528 -11.94 -12.66 16.72
CA ALA A 528 -12.54 -11.47 17.33
C ALA A 528 -11.71 -10.21 17.08
N ASN A 529 -10.38 -10.28 17.26
CA ASN A 529 -9.49 -9.15 17.02
C ASN A 529 -9.54 -8.71 15.56
N ARG A 530 -9.45 -9.66 14.61
CA ARG A 530 -9.51 -9.37 13.18
C ARG A 530 -10.87 -8.83 12.76
N THR A 531 -11.97 -9.36 13.29
CA THR A 531 -13.32 -8.85 13.04
C THR A 531 -13.47 -7.41 13.51
N ALA A 532 -12.87 -7.03 14.64
CA ALA A 532 -12.91 -5.65 15.13
C ALA A 532 -11.98 -4.70 14.36
N THR A 533 -10.81 -5.17 13.90
CA THR A 533 -9.71 -4.27 13.48
C THR A 533 -9.23 -4.43 12.04
N ASN A 534 -9.35 -5.62 11.45
CA ASN A 534 -8.59 -6.03 10.25
C ASN A 534 -9.46 -6.79 9.21
N ASP A 535 -10.75 -6.50 9.10
CA ASP A 535 -11.55 -6.97 7.96
C ASP A 535 -11.31 -6.04 6.76
N PRO A 536 -10.68 -6.50 5.66
CA PRO A 536 -10.32 -5.64 4.54
C PRO A 536 -11.54 -5.09 3.77
N ARG A 537 -12.75 -5.60 4.00
CA ARG A 537 -13.96 -5.13 3.31
C ARG A 537 -14.59 -3.91 3.98
N PHE A 538 -14.31 -3.70 5.26
CA PHE A 538 -15.01 -2.72 6.08
C PHE A 538 -14.03 -1.82 6.85
N PRO A 539 -14.44 -0.63 7.29
CA PRO A 539 -13.67 0.13 8.28
C PRO A 539 -13.61 -0.60 9.63
N LYS A 540 -12.60 -0.25 10.43
CA LYS A 540 -12.47 -0.69 11.83
C LYS A 540 -13.80 -0.46 12.55
N VAL A 541 -14.17 -1.40 13.41
CA VAL A 541 -15.41 -1.29 14.19
C VAL A 541 -15.29 -0.15 15.20
N SER A 542 -16.23 0.79 15.13
CA SER A 542 -16.32 1.90 16.08
C SER A 542 -16.89 1.41 17.41
N VAL A 543 -16.41 1.97 18.52
CA VAL A 543 -16.98 1.67 19.84
C VAL A 543 -18.43 2.14 19.93
N SER A 544 -18.79 3.23 19.21
CA SER A 544 -20.15 3.79 19.26
C SER A 544 -21.19 2.94 18.53
N GLU A 545 -20.78 2.07 17.61
CA GLU A 545 -21.72 1.15 16.94
C GLU A 545 -21.91 -0.16 17.70
N LEU A 546 -20.99 -0.58 18.59
CA LEU A 546 -21.06 -1.85 19.32
C LEU A 546 -22.43 -2.13 19.99
N PRO A 547 -23.10 -1.17 20.66
CA PRO A 547 -24.41 -1.41 21.28
C PRO A 547 -25.53 -1.74 20.27
N HIS A 548 -25.31 -1.46 19.00
CA HIS A 548 -26.26 -1.60 17.89
C HIS A 548 -25.90 -2.78 16.97
N LEU A 549 -24.91 -3.60 17.34
CA LEU A 549 -24.49 -4.76 16.57
C LEU A 549 -24.94 -6.08 17.23
N ASP A 550 -25.22 -7.05 16.38
CA ASP A 550 -25.35 -8.45 16.74
C ASP A 550 -24.02 -9.17 16.54
N LEU A 551 -23.76 -10.18 17.36
CA LEU A 551 -22.56 -11.00 17.33
C LEU A 551 -22.91 -12.47 17.05
N ASP A 552 -22.25 -13.05 16.06
CA ASP A 552 -22.28 -14.49 15.78
C ASP A 552 -20.90 -15.09 16.05
N VAL A 553 -20.84 -16.12 16.89
CA VAL A 553 -19.64 -16.95 17.09
C VAL A 553 -19.90 -18.32 16.47
N TRP A 554 -19.25 -18.61 15.36
CA TRP A 554 -19.34 -19.87 14.64
C TRP A 554 -18.22 -20.81 15.04
N LEU A 555 -18.56 -22.02 15.46
CA LEU A 555 -17.64 -23.13 15.72
C LEU A 555 -17.78 -24.15 14.59
N LEU A 556 -16.72 -24.31 13.79
CA LEU A 556 -16.75 -25.17 12.60
C LEU A 556 -16.20 -26.56 12.92
N PHE A 557 -16.82 -27.58 12.32
CA PHE A 557 -16.46 -28.99 12.47
C PHE A 557 -16.81 -29.80 11.22
N ALA A 558 -16.39 -31.06 11.18
CA ALA A 558 -16.69 -32.02 10.11
C ALA A 558 -16.40 -31.54 8.67
N PRO A 559 -15.20 -31.03 8.36
CA PRO A 559 -14.85 -30.74 6.97
C PRO A 559 -14.76 -32.04 6.17
N GLU A 560 -15.51 -32.11 5.07
CA GLU A 560 -15.58 -33.25 4.17
C GLU A 560 -15.48 -32.77 2.72
N GLN A 561 -14.67 -33.45 1.91
CA GLN A 561 -14.60 -33.18 0.48
C GLN A 561 -15.84 -33.76 -0.22
N VAL A 562 -16.53 -32.95 -1.02
CA VAL A 562 -17.65 -33.38 -1.85
C VAL A 562 -17.08 -34.19 -3.04
N THR A 563 -17.54 -35.43 -3.18
CA THR A 563 -17.02 -36.37 -4.20
C THR A 563 -17.83 -36.35 -5.49
N GLU A 564 -19.07 -35.89 -5.39
CA GLU A 564 -20.02 -35.66 -6.47
C GLU A 564 -19.46 -34.64 -7.48
N ARG A 565 -19.89 -34.74 -8.73
CA ARG A 565 -19.40 -33.94 -9.86
C ARG A 565 -20.56 -33.29 -10.61
N GLY A 566 -20.27 -32.24 -11.37
CA GLY A 566 -21.29 -31.53 -12.15
C GLY A 566 -22.49 -31.12 -11.29
N LEU A 567 -23.70 -31.29 -11.82
CA LEU A 567 -24.95 -30.92 -11.15
C LEU A 567 -25.27 -31.75 -9.89
N ASP A 568 -24.70 -32.94 -9.75
CA ASP A 568 -24.96 -33.81 -8.58
C ASP A 568 -24.45 -33.18 -7.27
N ARG A 569 -23.49 -32.24 -7.36
CA ARG A 569 -23.03 -31.45 -6.20
C ARG A 569 -24.16 -30.66 -5.53
N ILE A 570 -25.24 -30.32 -6.23
CA ILE A 570 -26.42 -29.64 -5.63
C ILE A 570 -27.03 -30.52 -4.53
N GLN A 571 -27.13 -31.83 -4.77
CA GLN A 571 -27.72 -32.78 -3.82
C GLN A 571 -26.82 -33.04 -2.60
N ALA A 572 -25.52 -32.78 -2.72
CA ALA A 572 -24.55 -32.92 -1.64
C ALA A 572 -24.56 -31.74 -0.65
N VAL A 573 -25.28 -30.66 -0.95
CA VAL A 573 -25.36 -29.43 -0.15
C VAL A 573 -26.74 -29.28 0.48
N THR A 574 -26.79 -29.06 1.79
CA THR A 574 -28.02 -28.82 2.55
C THR A 574 -27.97 -27.42 3.15
N ILE A 575 -28.86 -26.54 2.69
CA ILE A 575 -28.96 -25.15 3.15
C ILE A 575 -29.24 -25.08 4.66
N GLY A 576 -28.60 -24.13 5.33
CA GLY A 576 -28.68 -23.92 6.78
C GLY A 576 -27.86 -24.91 7.62
N LYS A 577 -27.45 -26.04 7.04
CA LYS A 577 -26.58 -27.04 7.68
C LYS A 577 -25.12 -26.93 7.25
N HIS A 578 -24.88 -26.90 5.93
CA HIS A 578 -23.53 -26.94 5.38
C HIS A 578 -23.00 -25.54 5.10
N GLY A 579 -21.75 -25.28 5.47
CA GLY A 579 -20.89 -24.25 4.89
C GLY A 579 -20.06 -24.85 3.77
N LEU A 580 -19.58 -24.00 2.86
CA LEU A 580 -18.86 -24.42 1.65
C LEU A 580 -17.47 -23.78 1.61
N GLN A 581 -16.47 -24.55 1.20
CA GLN A 581 -15.18 -24.02 0.77
C GLN A 581 -14.87 -24.56 -0.62
N ILE A 582 -14.55 -23.66 -1.54
CA ILE A 582 -14.19 -24.00 -2.91
C ILE A 582 -12.75 -23.59 -3.21
N ILE A 583 -12.03 -24.45 -3.92
CA ILE A 583 -10.62 -24.26 -4.27
C ILE A 583 -10.41 -24.65 -5.73
N ARG A 584 -9.81 -23.76 -6.51
CA ARG A 584 -9.36 -24.04 -7.89
C ARG A 584 -8.04 -23.30 -8.14
N GLY A 585 -6.96 -24.06 -8.33
CA GLY A 585 -5.61 -23.47 -8.40
C GLY A 585 -5.24 -22.69 -7.14
N GLN A 586 -4.92 -21.40 -7.28
CA GLN A 586 -4.60 -20.49 -6.17
C GLN A 586 -5.85 -19.76 -5.60
N GLN A 587 -7.01 -19.86 -6.26
CA GLN A 587 -8.24 -19.19 -5.85
C GLN A 587 -8.98 -20.02 -4.82
N ARG A 588 -9.42 -19.37 -3.73
CA ARG A 588 -10.25 -20.01 -2.68
C ARG A 588 -11.38 -19.11 -2.21
N GLY A 589 -12.54 -19.70 -1.98
CA GLY A 589 -13.71 -19.04 -1.39
C GLY A 589 -14.27 -19.88 -0.25
N LEU A 590 -14.86 -19.25 0.77
CA LEU A 590 -15.54 -19.94 1.87
C LEU A 590 -16.79 -19.18 2.30
N LEU A 591 -17.93 -19.85 2.38
CA LEU A 591 -19.17 -19.33 2.94
C LEU A 591 -19.62 -20.16 4.15
N LEU A 592 -20.09 -19.47 5.20
CA LEU A 592 -20.58 -20.10 6.43
C LEU A 592 -22.00 -20.67 6.24
N PRO A 593 -22.43 -21.65 7.05
CA PRO A 593 -23.74 -22.30 6.90
C PRO A 593 -24.94 -21.34 6.89
N GLY A 594 -24.88 -20.27 7.68
CA GLY A 594 -25.97 -19.29 7.78
C GLY A 594 -26.08 -18.32 6.60
N VAL A 595 -25.09 -18.28 5.69
CA VAL A 595 -25.09 -17.27 4.62
C VAL A 595 -26.23 -17.49 3.63
N ALA A 596 -26.47 -18.74 3.21
CA ALA A 596 -27.53 -19.05 2.27
C ALA A 596 -28.92 -18.76 2.86
N THR A 597 -29.13 -19.07 4.15
CA THR A 597 -30.38 -18.77 4.85
C THR A 597 -30.59 -17.27 5.04
N ASP A 598 -29.52 -16.51 5.27
CA ASP A 598 -29.59 -15.06 5.45
C ASP A 598 -29.95 -14.32 4.13
N ASN A 599 -29.76 -14.96 2.97
CA ASN A 599 -30.00 -14.37 1.64
C ASN A 599 -31.08 -15.11 0.84
N ASP A 600 -31.82 -16.04 1.45
CA ASP A 600 -32.87 -16.86 0.81
C ASP A 600 -32.37 -17.61 -0.45
N TRP A 601 -31.13 -18.12 -0.42
CA TRP A 601 -30.53 -18.87 -1.53
C TRP A 601 -30.84 -20.36 -1.46
N ASP A 602 -31.04 -20.98 -2.62
CA ASP A 602 -31.03 -22.44 -2.77
C ASP A 602 -29.60 -23.02 -2.87
N SER A 603 -29.47 -24.34 -2.96
CA SER A 603 -28.17 -25.02 -3.02
C SER A 603 -27.37 -24.68 -4.27
N GLU A 604 -28.01 -24.46 -5.42
CA GLU A 604 -27.31 -24.09 -6.66
C GLU A 604 -26.77 -22.67 -6.54
N GLU A 605 -27.58 -21.73 -6.06
CA GLU A 605 -27.15 -20.36 -5.88
C GLU A 605 -26.07 -20.24 -4.80
N PHE A 606 -26.13 -21.04 -3.74
CA PHE A 606 -25.08 -21.08 -2.73
C PHE A 606 -23.73 -21.56 -3.29
N LEU A 607 -23.75 -22.54 -4.20
CA LEU A 607 -22.58 -23.01 -4.94
C LEU A 607 -22.05 -21.92 -5.90
N ASN A 608 -22.94 -21.18 -6.55
CA ASN A 608 -22.58 -20.04 -7.40
C ASN A 608 -21.85 -18.96 -6.60
N GLN A 609 -22.42 -18.56 -5.47
CA GLN A 609 -21.89 -17.47 -4.66
C GLN A 609 -20.57 -17.80 -3.97
N VAL A 610 -20.31 -19.07 -3.61
CA VAL A 610 -18.97 -19.45 -3.08
C VAL A 610 -17.89 -19.37 -4.17
N CYS A 611 -18.24 -19.62 -5.44
CA CYS A 611 -17.34 -19.39 -6.58
C CYS A 611 -17.05 -17.90 -6.77
N VAL A 612 -18.10 -17.07 -6.80
CA VAL A 612 -17.95 -15.60 -6.90
C VAL A 612 -17.04 -15.08 -5.79
N LYS A 613 -17.23 -15.55 -4.56
CA LYS A 613 -16.37 -15.20 -3.42
C LYS A 613 -14.91 -15.64 -3.60
N ALA A 614 -14.65 -16.72 -4.32
CA ALA A 614 -13.30 -17.17 -4.66
C ALA A 614 -12.67 -16.37 -5.81
N GLY A 615 -13.41 -15.47 -6.46
CA GLY A 615 -13.03 -14.84 -7.72
C GLY A 615 -13.11 -15.80 -8.92
N LEU A 616 -13.93 -16.85 -8.81
CA LEU A 616 -14.20 -17.82 -9.86
C LEU A 616 -15.54 -17.49 -10.57
N PRO A 617 -15.72 -17.94 -11.82
CA PRO A 617 -17.03 -17.90 -12.48
C PRO A 617 -18.10 -18.59 -11.61
N PRO A 618 -19.35 -18.09 -11.54
CA PRO A 618 -20.40 -18.68 -10.70
C PRO A 618 -20.57 -20.19 -10.91
N THR A 619 -20.48 -20.67 -12.15
CA THR A 619 -20.66 -22.09 -12.48
C THR A 619 -19.39 -22.95 -12.33
N ALA A 620 -18.28 -22.39 -11.82
CA ALA A 620 -17.00 -23.11 -11.71
C ALA A 620 -17.06 -24.35 -10.81
N TRP A 621 -18.01 -24.43 -9.88
CA TRP A 621 -18.26 -25.61 -9.06
C TRP A 621 -18.73 -26.83 -9.88
N LYS A 622 -19.20 -26.65 -11.13
CA LYS A 622 -19.56 -27.77 -12.01
C LYS A 622 -18.33 -28.49 -12.59
N SER A 623 -17.15 -27.85 -12.54
CA SER A 623 -15.91 -28.34 -13.15
C SER A 623 -15.18 -29.38 -12.29
N ASP A 624 -14.57 -30.35 -12.97
CA ASP A 624 -13.84 -31.46 -12.34
C ASP A 624 -12.49 -31.04 -11.73
N ASP A 625 -11.90 -29.95 -12.19
CA ASP A 625 -10.67 -29.36 -11.63
C ASP A 625 -10.93 -28.46 -10.41
N THR A 626 -12.20 -28.30 -10.01
CA THR A 626 -12.62 -27.54 -8.83
C THR A 626 -12.86 -28.48 -7.66
N VAL A 627 -12.12 -28.25 -6.56
CA VAL A 627 -12.28 -28.98 -5.31
C VAL A 627 -13.30 -28.26 -4.43
N LEU A 628 -14.32 -28.99 -3.98
CA LEU A 628 -15.37 -28.50 -3.09
C LEU A 628 -15.32 -29.25 -1.75
N PHE A 629 -15.29 -28.50 -0.66
CA PHE A 629 -15.48 -29.01 0.70
C PHE A 629 -16.81 -28.50 1.24
N ARG A 630 -17.51 -29.37 1.96
CA ARG A 630 -18.60 -29.01 2.86
C ARG A 630 -18.15 -29.15 4.31
N PHE A 631 -18.72 -28.37 5.20
CA PHE A 631 -18.49 -28.48 6.64
C PHE A 631 -19.73 -28.05 7.40
N GLU A 632 -19.82 -28.36 8.69
CA GLU A 632 -20.92 -27.96 9.56
C GLU A 632 -20.45 -26.87 10.53
N GLY A 633 -21.41 -26.11 11.08
CA GLY A 633 -21.12 -25.04 12.03
C GLY A 633 -22.19 -24.91 13.10
N ASP A 634 -21.75 -24.77 14.35
CA ASP A 634 -22.60 -24.43 15.49
C ASP A 634 -22.44 -22.94 15.78
N VAL A 635 -23.55 -22.20 15.79
CA VAL A 635 -23.55 -20.75 15.96
C VAL A 635 -24.10 -20.36 17.34
N ILE A 636 -23.40 -19.44 17.99
CA ILE A 636 -23.89 -18.75 19.18
C ILE A 636 -24.15 -17.30 18.77
N HIS A 637 -25.42 -16.91 18.77
CA HIS A 637 -25.89 -15.60 18.33
C HIS A 637 -26.51 -14.81 19.48
N GLY A 638 -26.32 -13.50 19.48
CA GLY A 638 -27.02 -12.58 20.37
C GLY A 638 -26.62 -11.12 20.14
N PRO A 639 -27.39 -10.16 20.68
CA PRO A 639 -27.02 -8.75 20.60
C PRO A 639 -25.80 -8.48 21.48
N MET A 640 -24.86 -7.65 21.02
CA MET A 640 -23.66 -7.29 21.78
C MET A 640 -23.98 -6.71 23.17
N SER A 641 -25.13 -6.04 23.31
CA SER A 641 -25.63 -5.47 24.57
C SER A 641 -26.00 -6.52 25.62
N SER A 642 -26.30 -7.77 25.22
CA SER A 642 -26.70 -8.84 26.16
C SER A 642 -25.55 -9.46 26.95
N ALA A 643 -24.29 -9.16 26.61
CA ALA A 643 -23.11 -9.73 27.26
C ALA A 643 -22.85 -9.20 28.69
N GLY A 644 -23.73 -8.37 29.26
CA GLY A 644 -23.56 -7.79 30.61
C GLY A 644 -22.42 -6.76 30.70
N LEU A 645 -21.80 -6.41 29.58
CA LEU A 645 -20.67 -5.49 29.44
C LEU A 645 -21.09 -3.99 29.38
N MET A 646 -22.36 -3.68 29.67
CA MET A 646 -22.96 -2.37 29.42
C MET A 646 -23.18 -1.56 30.72
N SER A 647 -22.21 -1.57 31.62
CA SER A 647 -21.96 -0.39 32.44
C SER A 647 -20.61 0.18 32.05
N VAL A 648 -20.51 1.51 32.12
CA VAL A 648 -19.38 2.36 31.70
C VAL A 648 -19.42 2.81 30.23
N SER A 649 -20.09 3.93 30.01
CA SER A 649 -19.74 4.89 28.96
C SER A 649 -18.39 5.52 29.32
N VAL A 650 -17.26 4.89 29.00
CA VAL A 650 -16.01 5.65 28.93
C VAL A 650 -16.09 6.40 27.60
N PRO A 651 -16.23 7.74 27.59
CA PRO A 651 -16.13 8.46 26.33
C PRO A 651 -14.77 8.12 25.72
N PRO A 652 -14.72 7.65 24.46
CA PRO A 652 -13.45 7.34 23.81
C PRO A 652 -12.56 8.56 23.93
N ARG A 653 -11.28 8.35 24.30
CA ARG A 653 -10.31 9.44 24.51
C ARG A 653 -10.42 10.44 23.34
N PRO A 654 -10.57 11.74 23.61
CA PRO A 654 -10.74 12.71 22.54
C PRO A 654 -9.50 12.72 21.66
N LEU A 655 -9.70 12.88 20.34
CA LEU A 655 -8.62 12.96 19.35
C LEU A 655 -7.63 14.07 19.73
N LEU A 656 -8.17 15.24 20.09
CA LEU A 656 -7.47 16.40 20.62
C LEU A 656 -8.32 17.02 21.75
N THR A 657 -7.67 17.64 22.72
CA THR A 657 -8.34 18.55 23.66
C THR A 657 -8.86 19.80 22.94
N PRO A 658 -9.87 20.51 23.49
CA PRO A 658 -10.35 21.75 22.88
C PRO A 658 -9.25 22.80 22.64
N SER A 659 -8.30 22.93 23.58
CA SER A 659 -7.18 23.86 23.44
C SER A 659 -6.20 23.45 22.32
N GLU A 660 -5.87 22.16 22.20
CA GLU A 660 -5.03 21.66 21.11
C GLU A 660 -5.71 21.87 19.75
N PHE A 661 -7.02 21.64 19.65
CA PHE A 661 -7.77 21.86 18.41
C PHE A 661 -7.87 23.35 18.04
N GLU A 662 -8.02 24.23 19.03
CA GLU A 662 -7.98 25.69 18.81
C GLU A 662 -6.61 26.15 18.31
N GLN A 663 -5.51 25.64 18.90
CA GLN A 663 -4.15 25.91 18.42
C GLN A 663 -3.96 25.44 16.98
N LEU A 664 -4.46 24.25 16.64
CA LEU A 664 -4.41 23.71 15.28
C LEU A 664 -5.21 24.56 14.28
N THR A 665 -6.36 25.10 14.70
CA THR A 665 -7.16 26.04 13.91
C THR A 665 -6.39 27.33 13.64
N HIS A 666 -5.73 27.88 14.67
CA HIS A 666 -4.89 29.06 14.53
C HIS A 666 -3.70 28.81 13.57
N PHE A 667 -3.04 27.66 13.72
CA PHE A 667 -1.95 27.23 12.85
C PHE A 667 -2.37 27.12 11.38
N ALA A 668 -3.55 26.54 11.09
CA ALA A 668 -4.08 26.45 9.74
C ALA A 668 -4.29 27.84 9.12
N ARG A 669 -4.82 28.78 9.91
CA ARG A 669 -5.01 30.17 9.49
C ARG A 669 -3.68 30.86 9.17
N GLN A 670 -2.69 30.73 10.05
CA GLN A 670 -1.35 31.29 9.83
C GLN A 670 -0.64 30.68 8.61
N SER A 671 -0.82 29.37 8.39
CA SER A 671 -0.23 28.66 7.26
C SER A 671 -0.80 29.16 5.93
N VAL A 672 -2.13 29.29 5.83
CA VAL A 672 -2.78 29.83 4.63
C VAL A 672 -2.34 31.27 4.36
N ASP A 673 -2.32 32.15 5.37
CA ASP A 673 -1.87 33.54 5.20
C ASP A 673 -0.40 33.63 4.76
N SER A 674 0.48 32.83 5.35
CA SER A 674 1.90 32.77 4.98
C SER A 674 2.09 32.33 3.54
N LEU A 675 1.40 31.26 3.12
CA LEU A 675 1.47 30.73 1.77
C LEU A 675 0.95 31.74 0.73
N LEU A 676 -0.14 32.44 1.03
CA LEU A 676 -0.71 33.47 0.13
C LEU A 676 0.21 34.69 -0.01
N ARG A 677 1.06 34.96 0.98
CA ARG A 677 2.08 36.02 0.95
C ARG A 677 3.44 35.56 0.42
N GLY A 678 3.58 34.28 0.03
CA GLY A 678 4.85 33.71 -0.44
C GLY A 678 5.90 33.50 0.67
N MET A 679 5.50 33.52 1.94
CA MET A 679 6.37 33.22 3.09
C MET A 679 6.47 31.71 3.34
N THR A 680 7.52 31.26 4.03
CA THR A 680 7.67 29.86 4.44
C THR A 680 6.85 29.58 5.72
N PRO A 681 5.79 28.76 5.66
CA PRO A 681 5.01 28.40 6.85
C PRO A 681 5.76 27.37 7.71
N LEU A 682 5.34 27.25 8.97
CA LEU A 682 5.66 26.07 9.79
C LEU A 682 4.88 24.86 9.25
N TYR A 683 5.52 23.70 9.20
CA TYR A 683 4.90 22.47 8.68
C TYR A 683 4.09 21.69 9.73
N PHE A 684 4.31 22.00 11.02
CA PHE A 684 3.66 21.34 12.15
C PHE A 684 3.32 22.38 13.22
N CYS A 685 2.18 22.18 13.89
CA CYS A 685 1.74 22.98 15.02
C CYS A 685 2.47 22.51 16.30
N PRO A 686 3.37 23.31 16.90
CA PRO A 686 4.05 22.95 18.13
C PRO A 686 3.06 22.74 19.28
N GLY A 687 3.31 21.75 20.15
CA GLY A 687 2.45 21.48 21.32
C GLY A 687 1.15 20.72 21.02
N VAL A 688 0.79 20.53 19.74
CA VAL A 688 -0.32 19.68 19.33
C VAL A 688 0.22 18.31 18.91
N PRO A 689 -0.32 17.18 19.41
CA PRO A 689 0.10 15.85 18.96
C PRO A 689 -0.32 15.62 17.50
N ASP A 690 0.53 14.92 16.73
CA ASP A 690 0.09 14.34 15.46
C ASP A 690 -0.60 13.00 15.77
N THR A 691 -1.68 12.73 15.05
CA THR A 691 -2.52 11.54 15.24
C THR A 691 -3.14 11.15 13.92
N ASP A 692 -3.39 9.86 13.75
CA ASP A 692 -4.15 9.36 12.61
C ASP A 692 -5.61 9.81 12.63
N VAL A 693 -6.08 10.30 11.50
CA VAL A 693 -7.46 10.71 11.25
C VAL A 693 -7.99 10.12 9.96
N HIS A 694 -9.31 9.93 9.88
CA HIS A 694 -9.99 9.51 8.66
C HIS A 694 -10.21 10.66 7.68
N GLY A 695 -10.13 11.90 8.13
CA GLY A 695 -10.17 13.04 7.23
C GLY A 695 -9.83 14.37 7.87
N VAL A 696 -9.37 15.29 7.02
CA VAL A 696 -9.13 16.68 7.35
C VAL A 696 -9.71 17.55 6.24
N ALA A 697 -10.40 18.62 6.62
CA ALA A 697 -10.86 19.63 5.69
C ALA A 697 -10.57 21.03 6.19
N VAL A 698 -10.36 21.94 5.24
CA VAL A 698 -10.18 23.36 5.49
C VAL A 698 -11.18 24.11 4.62
N LYS A 699 -11.94 25.01 5.24
CA LYS A 699 -12.93 25.85 4.59
C LYS A 699 -12.58 27.31 4.82
N ILE A 700 -12.68 28.10 3.77
CA ILE A 700 -12.60 29.56 3.84
C ILE A 700 -13.97 30.14 3.52
N THR A 701 -14.41 31.08 4.35
CA THR A 701 -15.62 31.87 4.13
C THR A 701 -15.27 33.35 4.20
N GLN A 702 -16.03 34.19 3.48
CA GLN A 702 -15.92 35.64 3.61
C GLN A 702 -17.21 36.17 4.27
N PRO A 703 -17.16 36.63 5.53
CA PRO A 703 -18.32 37.15 6.24
C PRO A 703 -19.04 38.26 5.45
N GLY A 704 -20.37 38.20 5.42
CA GLY A 704 -21.22 39.14 4.68
C GLY A 704 -21.31 38.90 3.17
N THR A 705 -20.83 37.76 2.68
CA THR A 705 -20.97 37.33 1.27
C THR A 705 -21.30 35.84 1.20
N ASP A 706 -21.82 35.38 0.05
CA ASP A 706 -22.06 33.95 -0.21
C ASP A 706 -20.79 33.18 -0.63
N PHE A 707 -19.62 33.81 -0.55
CA PHE A 707 -18.36 33.20 -0.96
C PHE A 707 -17.84 32.20 0.06
N TRP A 708 -17.63 30.97 -0.38
CA TRP A 708 -16.90 29.95 0.35
C TRP A 708 -16.07 29.07 -0.60
N LEU A 709 -15.02 28.47 -0.06
CA LEU A 709 -14.19 27.48 -0.73
C LEU A 709 -13.74 26.45 0.31
N SER A 710 -13.84 25.16 -0.01
CA SER A 710 -13.31 24.11 0.85
C SER A 710 -12.45 23.13 0.06
N VAL A 711 -11.47 22.55 0.75
CA VAL A 711 -10.68 21.42 0.29
C VAL A 711 -10.66 20.39 1.40
N ALA A 712 -10.66 19.13 1.01
CA ALA A 712 -10.68 18.03 1.97
C ALA A 712 -9.90 16.83 1.45
N ARG A 713 -9.31 16.10 2.37
CA ARG A 713 -8.85 14.73 2.18
C ARG A 713 -9.53 13.87 3.21
N MET A 714 -10.32 12.89 2.79
CA MET A 714 -10.98 11.97 3.70
C MET A 714 -11.12 10.57 3.11
N SER A 715 -11.36 9.60 3.99
CA SER A 715 -11.64 8.21 3.66
C SER A 715 -12.50 7.62 4.77
N SER A 716 -13.41 6.71 4.41
CA SER A 716 -14.14 5.93 5.42
C SER A 716 -13.26 4.84 6.06
N LYS A 717 -12.13 4.47 5.43
CA LYS A 717 -11.29 3.34 5.85
C LYS A 717 -9.83 3.70 6.07
N GLU A 718 -9.24 4.48 5.17
CA GLU A 718 -7.84 4.88 5.26
C GLU A 718 -7.65 5.93 6.36
N LYS A 719 -6.45 5.95 6.92
CA LYS A 719 -6.02 6.90 7.93
C LYS A 719 -4.91 7.78 7.37
N TYR A 720 -4.87 9.02 7.84
CA TYR A 720 -3.90 10.02 7.43
C TYR A 720 -3.32 10.72 8.66
N PRO A 721 -2.04 11.09 8.68
CA PRO A 721 -1.48 11.92 9.73
C PRO A 721 -2.15 13.30 9.74
N LEU A 722 -2.75 13.70 10.86
CA LEU A 722 -3.56 14.92 11.00
C LEU A 722 -2.83 16.18 10.52
N GLN A 723 -1.65 16.48 11.06
CA GLN A 723 -0.99 17.75 10.82
C GLN A 723 -0.40 17.85 9.40
N THR A 724 0.19 16.77 8.90
CA THR A 724 0.70 16.72 7.52
C THR A 724 -0.45 16.87 6.52
N THR A 725 -1.58 16.23 6.78
CA THR A 725 -2.76 16.31 5.92
C THR A 725 -3.35 17.72 5.97
N LEU A 726 -3.48 18.31 7.16
CA LEU A 726 -3.95 19.68 7.34
C LEU A 726 -3.08 20.68 6.58
N PHE A 727 -1.76 20.58 6.71
CA PHE A 727 -0.83 21.45 5.99
C PHE A 727 -1.00 21.33 4.46
N THR A 728 -1.10 20.09 3.95
CA THR A 728 -1.35 19.84 2.52
C THR A 728 -2.68 20.44 2.05
N GLN A 729 -3.71 20.40 2.90
CA GLN A 729 -4.99 21.07 2.61
C GLN A 729 -4.84 22.59 2.60
N CYS A 730 -4.09 23.17 3.54
CA CYS A 730 -3.77 24.60 3.54
C CYS A 730 -3.03 25.03 2.26
N GLU A 731 -2.05 24.26 1.79
CA GLU A 731 -1.35 24.50 0.52
C GLU A 731 -2.28 24.45 -0.69
N THR A 732 -3.13 23.43 -0.76
CA THR A 732 -4.10 23.27 -1.86
C THR A 732 -5.07 24.44 -1.89
N LEU A 733 -5.56 24.84 -0.73
CA LEU A 733 -6.48 25.96 -0.58
C LEU A 733 -5.83 27.30 -0.94
N ALA A 734 -4.59 27.53 -0.49
CA ALA A 734 -3.84 28.75 -0.82
C ALA A 734 -3.59 28.85 -2.33
N LYS A 735 -3.22 27.75 -3.00
CA LYS A 735 -3.08 27.71 -4.47
C LYS A 735 -4.40 28.02 -5.19
N ALA A 736 -5.52 27.49 -4.71
CA ALA A 736 -6.84 27.76 -5.30
C ALA A 736 -7.33 29.21 -5.11
N LEU A 737 -6.83 29.89 -4.06
CA LEU A 737 -7.07 31.32 -3.81
C LEU A 737 -6.09 32.23 -4.54
N ALA A 738 -4.87 31.77 -4.82
CA ALA A 738 -3.88 32.50 -5.60
C ALA A 738 -4.47 32.88 -6.97
N GLY A 739 -4.46 34.18 -7.29
CA GLY A 739 -5.07 34.73 -8.51
C GLY A 739 -6.48 35.31 -8.34
N ARG A 740 -7.13 35.17 -7.17
CA ARG A 740 -8.48 35.73 -6.93
C ARG A 740 -8.51 37.15 -6.32
N ASN A 741 -7.35 37.78 -6.11
CA ASN A 741 -7.14 39.15 -5.60
C ASN A 741 -8.10 39.56 -4.46
N ARG A 742 -8.25 38.72 -3.43
CA ARG A 742 -9.13 38.98 -2.27
C ARG A 742 -8.34 39.42 -1.03
N PRO A 743 -8.85 40.38 -0.24
CA PRO A 743 -8.21 40.83 0.99
C PRO A 743 -8.27 39.75 2.09
N LEU A 744 -7.09 39.29 2.53
CA LEU A 744 -6.90 38.15 3.44
C LEU A 744 -7.44 38.37 4.85
N ASP A 745 -7.45 39.62 5.31
CA ASP A 745 -7.95 40.05 6.62
C ASP A 745 -9.47 39.83 6.80
N LYS A 746 -10.20 39.70 5.68
CA LYS A 746 -11.65 39.48 5.66
C LYS A 746 -12.04 38.01 5.52
N LEU A 747 -11.08 37.08 5.50
CA LEU A 747 -11.35 35.65 5.34
C LEU A 747 -11.35 34.94 6.70
N ARG A 748 -12.40 34.15 6.94
CA ARG A 748 -12.47 33.20 8.06
C ARG A 748 -12.00 31.84 7.58
N VAL A 749 -11.07 31.22 8.31
CA VAL A 749 -10.58 29.86 8.07
C VAL A 749 -11.19 28.96 9.14
N ASP A 750 -11.93 27.95 8.72
CA ASP A 750 -12.46 26.89 9.56
C ASP A 750 -11.80 25.56 9.20
N ILE A 751 -11.55 24.72 10.21
CA ILE A 751 -11.00 23.39 10.03
C ILE A 751 -11.94 22.32 10.56
N LEU A 752 -11.78 21.13 10.02
CA LEU A 752 -12.49 19.93 10.44
C LEU A 752 -11.53 18.75 10.44
N ALA A 753 -11.58 17.95 11.51
CA ALA A 753 -10.84 16.70 11.68
C ALA A 753 -11.82 15.57 12.03
N LEU A 754 -11.67 14.43 11.36
CA LEU A 754 -12.59 13.31 11.42
C LEU A 754 -11.89 12.05 11.89
N ASP A 755 -12.48 11.32 12.83
CA ASP A 755 -12.03 9.99 13.23
C ASP A 755 -13.19 9.06 13.58
N ASP A 756 -12.86 7.84 14.04
CA ASP A 756 -13.82 6.86 14.55
C ASP A 756 -15.03 6.62 13.61
N THR A 757 -14.83 6.01 12.44
CA THR A 757 -15.90 5.78 11.47
C THR A 757 -16.85 4.64 11.89
N ALA A 758 -18.17 4.90 11.84
CA ALA A 758 -19.24 3.92 12.08
C ALA A 758 -20.13 3.75 10.84
N MET A 759 -20.67 2.55 10.61
CA MET A 759 -21.49 2.22 9.43
C MET A 759 -22.98 2.10 9.76
N HIS A 760 -23.85 2.73 8.97
CA HIS A 760 -25.28 2.86 9.26
C HIS A 760 -26.19 2.25 8.18
N GLY A 761 -25.65 1.40 7.32
CA GLY A 761 -26.41 0.77 6.23
C GLY A 761 -26.49 1.65 4.99
N THR A 762 -27.62 1.57 4.27
CA THR A 762 -27.83 2.31 3.01
C THR A 762 -28.90 3.38 3.18
N ILE A 763 -29.00 4.31 2.23
CA ILE A 763 -30.07 5.32 2.24
C ILE A 763 -31.46 4.66 2.14
N ALA A 764 -31.60 3.59 1.36
CA ALA A 764 -32.86 2.86 1.25
C ALA A 764 -33.26 2.15 2.56
N GLU A 765 -32.29 1.66 3.34
CA GLU A 765 -32.51 0.94 4.60
C GLU A 765 -31.54 1.43 5.69
N PRO A 766 -31.76 2.64 6.24
CA PRO A 766 -30.85 3.25 7.19
C PRO A 766 -31.07 2.74 8.61
N ASP A 767 -29.98 2.58 9.36
CA ASP A 767 -29.99 2.43 10.81
C ASP A 767 -29.21 3.56 11.49
N LEU A 768 -29.94 4.63 11.85
CA LEU A 768 -29.36 5.87 12.37
C LEU A 768 -29.01 5.81 13.87
N SER A 769 -29.22 4.67 14.51
CA SER A 769 -28.86 4.48 15.92
C SER A 769 -27.35 4.74 16.15
N GLY A 770 -27.02 5.45 17.23
CA GLY A 770 -25.64 5.82 17.56
C GLY A 770 -25.07 7.03 16.79
N ILE A 771 -25.85 7.69 15.93
CA ILE A 771 -25.48 8.99 15.36
C ILE A 771 -25.86 10.09 16.36
N ASP A 772 -24.87 10.65 17.03
CA ASP A 772 -25.01 11.89 17.81
C ASP A 772 -24.60 13.07 16.93
N SER A 773 -25.57 13.86 16.48
CA SER A 773 -25.33 15.00 15.58
C SER A 773 -24.48 16.11 16.21
N GLY A 774 -24.40 16.20 17.55
CA GLY A 774 -23.54 17.15 18.25
C GLY A 774 -22.05 16.82 18.12
N THR A 775 -21.71 15.55 17.89
CA THR A 775 -20.32 15.07 17.89
C THR A 775 -19.93 14.29 16.64
N ARG A 776 -20.87 13.96 15.76
CA ARG A 776 -20.63 13.17 14.55
C ARG A 776 -21.22 13.82 13.30
N GLY A 777 -20.44 13.85 12.23
CA GLY A 777 -20.88 14.21 10.89
C GLY A 777 -21.22 12.96 10.08
N VAL A 778 -22.05 13.12 9.05
CA VAL A 778 -22.50 12.04 8.17
C VAL A 778 -21.76 12.13 6.84
N LEU A 779 -21.18 11.01 6.40
CA LEU A 779 -20.58 10.81 5.09
C LEU A 779 -21.47 9.84 4.30
N ILE A 780 -21.87 10.24 3.11
CA ILE A 780 -22.55 9.39 2.14
C ILE A 780 -21.61 9.12 0.97
N THR A 781 -21.53 7.87 0.56
CA THR A 781 -20.72 7.44 -0.59
C THR A 781 -21.58 6.70 -1.60
N GLU A 782 -21.54 7.14 -2.85
CA GLU A 782 -22.14 6.47 -4.01
C GLU A 782 -21.11 6.44 -5.13
N ARG A 783 -20.46 5.28 -5.34
CA ARG A 783 -19.37 5.12 -6.33
C ARG A 783 -18.25 6.15 -6.12
N ASN A 784 -18.02 7.06 -7.07
CA ASN A 784 -17.02 8.12 -7.00
C ASN A 784 -17.58 9.45 -6.44
N LYS A 785 -18.85 9.49 -6.04
CA LYS A 785 -19.48 10.64 -5.41
C LYS A 785 -19.47 10.49 -3.90
N GLN A 786 -19.10 11.56 -3.21
CA GLN A 786 -19.18 11.61 -1.76
C GLN A 786 -19.71 12.97 -1.31
N GLY A 787 -20.55 12.93 -0.28
CA GLY A 787 -21.09 14.11 0.37
C GLY A 787 -20.97 13.96 1.87
N PHE A 788 -20.35 14.94 2.51
CA PHE A 788 -20.21 14.98 3.95
C PHE A 788 -20.89 16.22 4.53
N VAL A 789 -21.66 16.03 5.61
CA VAL A 789 -22.32 17.10 6.35
C VAL A 789 -22.14 16.89 7.85
N PHE A 790 -21.67 17.94 8.51
CA PHE A 790 -21.72 18.09 9.95
C PHE A 790 -22.56 19.32 10.27
N ASP A 791 -23.54 19.18 11.16
CA ASP A 791 -24.35 20.26 11.70
C ASP A 791 -24.78 19.88 13.11
N CYS A 792 -24.20 20.53 14.12
CA CYS A 792 -24.40 20.20 15.53
C CYS A 792 -25.83 20.49 16.03
N ARG A 793 -26.68 21.11 15.21
CA ARG A 793 -28.08 21.46 15.53
C ARG A 793 -29.10 20.60 14.77
N SER A 794 -28.66 19.82 13.79
CA SER A 794 -29.53 18.98 12.95
C SER A 794 -29.84 17.64 13.61
N SER A 795 -30.94 16.98 13.20
CA SER A 795 -31.17 15.57 13.55
C SER A 795 -30.37 14.63 12.65
N ALA A 796 -30.18 13.37 13.06
CA ALA A 796 -29.50 12.36 12.24
C ALA A 796 -30.17 12.17 10.87
N GLU A 797 -31.52 12.20 10.83
CA GLU A 797 -32.29 12.11 9.59
C GLU A 797 -32.03 13.31 8.67
N GLN A 798 -31.92 14.51 9.24
CA GLN A 798 -31.60 15.72 8.46
C GLN A 798 -30.17 15.66 7.92
N LEU A 799 -29.20 15.21 8.72
CA LEU A 799 -27.81 15.06 8.27
C LEU A 799 -27.69 14.08 7.10
N VAL A 800 -28.39 12.94 7.16
CA VAL A 800 -28.42 11.96 6.06
C VAL A 800 -29.07 12.55 4.81
N ARG A 801 -30.19 13.26 4.95
CA ARG A 801 -30.82 13.95 3.80
C ARG A 801 -29.87 14.95 3.16
N ASP A 802 -29.27 15.83 3.96
CA ASP A 802 -28.36 16.88 3.48
C ASP A 802 -27.11 16.27 2.84
N ALA A 803 -26.50 15.26 3.46
CA ALA A 803 -25.33 14.58 2.92
C ALA A 803 -25.65 13.84 1.61
N GLY A 804 -26.86 13.27 1.49
CA GLY A 804 -27.34 12.61 0.26
C GLY A 804 -27.55 13.60 -0.88
N GLN A 805 -28.07 14.79 -0.58
CA GLN A 805 -28.18 15.89 -1.54
C GLN A 805 -26.81 16.38 -2.00
N VAL A 806 -25.87 16.58 -1.07
CA VAL A 806 -24.49 16.99 -1.39
C VAL A 806 -23.75 15.92 -2.22
N ALA A 807 -23.97 14.64 -1.93
CA ALA A 807 -23.42 13.53 -2.69
C ALA A 807 -24.11 13.34 -4.06
N GLN A 808 -25.24 14.01 -4.32
CA GLN A 808 -26.04 13.85 -5.54
C GLN A 808 -26.40 12.38 -5.81
N VAL A 809 -26.91 11.72 -4.77
CA VAL A 809 -27.32 10.30 -4.80
C VAL A 809 -28.42 10.08 -5.83
N VAL A 810 -28.27 9.03 -6.64
CA VAL A 810 -29.28 8.59 -7.62
C VAL A 810 -29.73 7.15 -7.41
N ALA A 811 -28.97 6.35 -6.64
CA ALA A 811 -29.23 4.95 -6.32
C ALA A 811 -29.14 4.73 -4.79
N PRO A 812 -30.21 5.07 -4.04
CA PRO A 812 -30.21 5.01 -2.57
C PRO A 812 -29.98 3.60 -1.99
N GLU A 813 -30.30 2.55 -2.75
CA GLU A 813 -30.09 1.14 -2.41
C GLU A 813 -28.61 0.74 -2.35
N TRP A 814 -27.74 1.41 -3.12
CA TRP A 814 -26.30 1.14 -3.17
C TRP A 814 -25.46 2.19 -2.44
N SER A 815 -26.08 3.29 -2.05
CA SER A 815 -25.43 4.40 -1.34
C SER A 815 -25.24 4.08 0.14
N GLN A 816 -23.99 4.05 0.59
CA GLN A 816 -23.62 3.72 1.98
C GLN A 816 -23.64 4.96 2.87
N ILE A 817 -24.10 4.78 4.11
CA ILE A 817 -24.10 5.81 5.17
C ILE A 817 -23.01 5.48 6.18
N PHE A 818 -22.12 6.43 6.40
CA PHE A 818 -21.14 6.42 7.48
C PHE A 818 -21.36 7.62 8.39
N SER A 819 -21.02 7.50 9.67
CA SER A 819 -20.84 8.65 10.56
C SER A 819 -19.42 8.67 11.10
N LEU A 820 -18.84 9.86 11.25
CA LEU A 820 -17.49 10.04 11.76
C LEU A 820 -17.54 11.02 12.92
N ARG A 821 -16.83 10.72 14.00
CA ARG A 821 -16.64 11.69 15.08
C ARG A 821 -15.91 12.89 14.53
N THR A 822 -16.42 14.07 14.86
CA THR A 822 -16.06 15.33 14.19
C THR A 822 -15.60 16.35 15.21
N LEU A 823 -14.36 16.82 15.05
CA LEU A 823 -13.89 18.07 15.64
C LEU A 823 -13.99 19.14 14.55
N CYS A 824 -14.73 20.21 14.82
CA CYS A 824 -15.00 21.26 13.85
C CYS A 824 -14.94 22.63 14.52
N SER A 825 -14.32 23.61 13.85
CA SER A 825 -14.22 24.99 14.37
C SER A 825 -15.49 25.83 14.13
N CYS A 826 -16.54 25.24 13.56
CA CYS A 826 -17.83 25.90 13.32
C CYS A 826 -19.01 24.94 13.43
N ASP A 827 -20.21 25.46 13.71
CA ASP A 827 -21.43 24.67 13.93
C ASP A 827 -21.86 23.82 12.72
N ARG A 828 -21.58 24.28 11.49
CA ARG A 828 -21.94 23.58 10.25
C ARG A 828 -20.80 23.53 9.25
N PHE A 829 -20.51 22.34 8.73
CA PHE A 829 -19.47 22.09 7.74
C PHE A 829 -19.99 21.13 6.68
N THR A 830 -19.79 21.48 5.41
CA THR A 830 -20.24 20.68 4.26
C THR A 830 -19.08 20.48 3.30
N ILE A 831 -18.93 19.26 2.80
CA ILE A 831 -17.89 18.88 1.85
C ILE A 831 -18.54 18.11 0.71
N GLU A 832 -18.36 18.63 -0.50
CA GLU A 832 -18.77 18.00 -1.73
C GLU A 832 -17.52 17.44 -2.42
N MET A 833 -17.50 16.12 -2.63
CA MET A 833 -16.48 15.44 -3.44
C MET A 833 -17.19 14.64 -4.53
N THR A 834 -17.89 15.37 -5.39
CA THR A 834 -18.47 14.87 -6.63
C THR A 834 -17.51 15.18 -7.77
N PRO A 835 -17.35 14.30 -8.77
CA PRO A 835 -16.62 14.63 -9.97
C PRO A 835 -17.23 15.87 -10.62
N LYS A 836 -16.40 16.85 -10.96
CA LYS A 836 -16.83 18.05 -11.69
C LYS A 836 -16.43 17.89 -13.15
N PRO A 837 -17.26 18.38 -14.10
CA PRO A 837 -16.91 18.37 -15.50
C PRO A 837 -15.59 19.13 -15.72
N ALA A 838 -14.62 18.48 -16.35
CA ALA A 838 -13.36 19.11 -16.70
C ALA A 838 -13.42 19.68 -18.11
N GLY A 839 -12.94 20.91 -18.27
CA GLY A 839 -12.62 21.45 -19.59
C GLY A 839 -11.47 20.66 -20.24
N GLY A 840 -11.52 20.50 -21.56
CA GLY A 840 -10.47 19.87 -22.35
C GLY A 840 -9.82 20.86 -23.30
N GLY A 841 -8.59 20.57 -23.73
CA GLY A 841 -8.02 21.23 -24.91
C GLY A 841 -8.76 20.83 -26.19
N ASP A 842 -8.46 21.50 -27.30
CA ASP A 842 -9.13 21.22 -28.58
C ASP A 842 -8.91 19.79 -29.10
N VAL A 843 -7.81 19.15 -28.70
CA VAL A 843 -7.42 17.81 -29.18
C VAL A 843 -7.55 16.78 -28.07
N ARG A 844 -8.19 15.66 -28.38
CA ARG A 844 -8.19 14.42 -27.60
C ARG A 844 -7.08 13.51 -28.16
N PRO A 845 -5.90 13.40 -27.52
CA PRO A 845 -4.82 12.52 -27.99
C PRO A 845 -5.16 11.05 -27.79
N ALA A 846 -4.56 10.14 -28.57
CA ALA A 846 -4.70 8.70 -28.36
C ALA A 846 -4.23 8.29 -26.95
N ALA A 847 -5.05 7.52 -26.25
CA ALA A 847 -4.77 7.06 -24.89
C ALA A 847 -4.31 5.60 -24.88
N VAL A 848 -4.74 4.80 -25.85
CA VAL A 848 -4.50 3.35 -25.88
C VAL A 848 -3.77 2.84 -27.13
N ALA A 849 -3.31 3.73 -28.00
CA ALA A 849 -2.35 3.42 -29.04
C ALA A 849 -1.09 2.73 -28.47
N GLY A 850 -0.63 1.68 -29.12
CA GLY A 850 0.45 0.80 -28.64
C GLY A 850 0.01 -0.27 -27.64
N ARG A 851 -1.27 -0.27 -27.21
CA ARG A 851 -1.84 -1.28 -26.29
C ARG A 851 -3.03 -2.01 -26.91
N PHE A 852 -4.04 -1.28 -27.36
CA PHE A 852 -5.26 -1.86 -27.96
C PHE A 852 -5.15 -1.99 -29.47
N TYR A 853 -4.38 -1.11 -30.10
CA TYR A 853 -4.04 -1.14 -31.52
C TYR A 853 -2.62 -0.57 -31.68
N PRO A 854 -1.95 -0.73 -32.84
CA PRO A 854 -0.56 -0.31 -32.99
C PRO A 854 -0.31 1.18 -32.69
N GLY A 855 0.88 1.49 -32.15
CA GLY A 855 1.27 2.86 -31.81
C GLY A 855 1.90 3.63 -32.98
N ASP A 856 2.38 2.90 -33.99
CA ASP A 856 2.97 3.46 -35.20
C ASP A 856 1.94 3.60 -36.32
N ALA A 857 1.98 4.71 -37.06
CA ALA A 857 1.01 5.02 -38.11
C ALA A 857 1.08 4.03 -39.29
N ALA A 858 2.26 3.52 -39.65
CA ALA A 858 2.40 2.57 -40.75
C ALA A 858 1.92 1.18 -40.33
N GLU A 859 2.12 0.78 -39.07
CA GLU A 859 1.53 -0.44 -38.51
C GLU A 859 0.00 -0.37 -38.46
N VAL A 860 -0.56 0.76 -38.02
CA VAL A 860 -2.01 1.01 -38.05
C VAL A 860 -2.55 0.84 -39.47
N ALA A 861 -1.88 1.42 -40.47
CA ALA A 861 -2.32 1.33 -41.86
C ALA A 861 -2.33 -0.13 -42.37
N ARG A 862 -1.26 -0.89 -42.11
CA ARG A 862 -1.17 -2.31 -42.51
C ARG A 862 -2.23 -3.17 -41.84
N GLU A 863 -2.47 -2.93 -40.56
CA GLU A 863 -3.43 -3.71 -39.79
C GLU A 863 -4.88 -3.41 -40.22
N LEU A 864 -5.19 -2.15 -40.53
CA LEU A 864 -6.47 -1.77 -41.13
C LEU A 864 -6.68 -2.45 -42.49
N ASP A 865 -5.67 -2.52 -43.36
CA ASP A 865 -5.75 -3.22 -44.65
C ASP A 865 -6.05 -4.71 -44.45
N ARG A 866 -5.41 -5.34 -43.45
CA ARG A 866 -5.64 -6.74 -43.07
C ARG A 866 -7.07 -6.98 -42.57
N MET A 867 -7.57 -6.11 -41.70
CA MET A 867 -8.90 -6.25 -41.10
C MET A 867 -10.03 -5.99 -42.10
N LEU A 868 -9.91 -4.94 -42.92
CA LEU A 868 -10.92 -4.60 -43.91
C LEU A 868 -10.96 -5.63 -45.06
N GLY A 869 -9.77 -6.12 -45.45
CA GLY A 869 -9.60 -7.07 -46.56
C GLY A 869 -9.90 -6.44 -47.93
N SER A 870 -9.85 -7.24 -48.99
CA SER A 870 -10.01 -6.79 -50.37
C SER A 870 -11.45 -6.87 -50.92
N GLY A 871 -12.41 -7.31 -50.11
CA GLY A 871 -13.81 -7.48 -50.52
C GLY A 871 -14.67 -6.29 -50.09
N GLU A 872 -15.38 -5.67 -51.03
CA GLU A 872 -16.38 -4.63 -50.78
C GLU A 872 -17.76 -5.28 -50.65
N PRO A 873 -18.30 -5.48 -49.42
CA PRO A 873 -19.66 -5.95 -49.27
C PRO A 873 -20.66 -4.86 -49.72
N GLU A 874 -21.89 -5.29 -50.01
CA GLU A 874 -22.99 -4.36 -50.23
C GLU A 874 -23.17 -3.51 -48.97
N ARG A 875 -23.04 -2.18 -49.13
CA ARG A 875 -23.24 -1.22 -48.05
C ARG A 875 -24.73 -0.88 -47.97
N GLN A 876 -25.23 -0.71 -46.76
CA GLN A 876 -26.62 -0.34 -46.51
C GLN A 876 -26.70 0.80 -45.51
N THR A 877 -27.74 1.62 -45.65
CA THR A 877 -28.11 2.60 -44.65
C THR A 877 -28.74 1.88 -43.46
N VAL A 878 -28.23 2.13 -42.24
CA VAL A 878 -28.74 1.55 -40.99
C VAL A 878 -28.90 2.65 -39.94
N SER A 879 -29.84 2.46 -39.00
CA SER A 879 -30.09 3.43 -37.93
C SER A 879 -29.05 3.32 -36.82
N ALA A 880 -28.60 2.10 -36.53
CA ALA A 880 -27.56 1.85 -35.54
C ALA A 880 -26.76 0.56 -35.83
N ALA A 881 -25.63 0.42 -35.15
CA ALA A 881 -24.82 -0.80 -35.15
C ALA A 881 -24.18 -1.05 -33.79
N MET A 882 -23.89 -2.31 -33.48
CA MET A 882 -23.11 -2.72 -32.32
C MET A 882 -21.75 -3.27 -32.78
N VAL A 883 -20.68 -2.75 -32.20
CA VAL A 883 -19.28 -3.13 -32.50
C VAL A 883 -18.50 -3.41 -31.20
N PRO A 884 -17.59 -4.41 -31.22
CA PRO A 884 -16.73 -4.72 -30.08
C PRO A 884 -15.50 -3.82 -30.00
N HIS A 885 -15.08 -3.47 -28.77
CA HIS A 885 -14.00 -2.50 -28.51
C HIS A 885 -12.77 -3.07 -27.80
N ALA A 886 -12.63 -4.39 -27.74
CA ALA A 886 -11.36 -5.01 -27.35
C ALA A 886 -10.21 -4.63 -28.30
N GLY A 887 -8.97 -4.98 -27.90
CA GLY A 887 -7.81 -4.77 -28.76
C GLY A 887 -7.96 -5.46 -30.12
N TRP A 888 -7.43 -4.83 -31.18
CA TRP A 888 -7.65 -5.24 -32.58
C TRP A 888 -7.26 -6.70 -32.87
N VAL A 889 -6.27 -7.23 -32.15
CA VAL A 889 -5.85 -8.65 -32.24
C VAL A 889 -7.02 -9.61 -31.95
N TYR A 890 -7.96 -9.22 -31.08
CA TYR A 890 -9.08 -10.04 -30.68
C TYR A 890 -10.35 -9.72 -31.49
N SER A 891 -10.76 -8.45 -31.52
CA SER A 891 -12.10 -8.06 -32.03
C SER A 891 -12.07 -7.15 -33.25
N GLY A 892 -10.91 -6.60 -33.63
CA GLY A 892 -10.81 -5.55 -34.66
C GLY A 892 -11.33 -5.99 -36.03
N LYS A 893 -11.15 -7.28 -36.38
CA LYS A 893 -11.70 -7.85 -37.61
C LYS A 893 -13.24 -7.81 -37.63
N LEU A 894 -13.89 -8.16 -36.53
CA LEU A 894 -15.35 -8.15 -36.42
C LEU A 894 -15.90 -6.72 -36.44
N ALA A 895 -15.25 -5.78 -35.72
CA ALA A 895 -15.60 -4.36 -35.77
C ALA A 895 -15.50 -3.80 -37.21
N ALA A 896 -14.40 -4.10 -37.92
CA ALA A 896 -14.21 -3.73 -39.31
C ALA A 896 -15.27 -4.36 -40.24
N ASP A 897 -15.66 -5.62 -40.02
CA ASP A 897 -16.69 -6.31 -40.81
C ASP A 897 -18.09 -5.71 -40.62
N VAL A 898 -18.40 -5.18 -39.43
CA VAL A 898 -19.65 -4.45 -39.18
C VAL A 898 -19.61 -3.11 -39.91
N LEU A 899 -18.60 -2.28 -39.65
CA LEU A 899 -18.52 -0.91 -40.15
C LEU A 899 -18.44 -0.84 -41.68
N LYS A 900 -17.74 -1.78 -42.32
CA LYS A 900 -17.61 -1.79 -43.79
C LYS A 900 -18.91 -2.14 -44.53
N ARG A 901 -19.94 -2.67 -43.85
CA ARG A 901 -21.28 -2.94 -44.40
C ARG A 901 -22.23 -1.75 -44.30
N ILE A 902 -21.78 -0.64 -43.70
CA ILE A 902 -22.62 0.53 -43.46
C ILE A 902 -22.23 1.65 -44.42
N GLU A 903 -23.23 2.32 -44.98
CA GLU A 903 -23.04 3.63 -45.60
C GLU A 903 -22.86 4.68 -44.49
N LEU A 904 -21.61 4.94 -44.11
CA LEU A 904 -21.30 5.86 -43.00
C LEU A 904 -21.79 7.28 -43.31
N PRO A 905 -22.68 7.86 -42.48
CA PRO A 905 -23.19 9.22 -42.67
C PRO A 905 -22.15 10.28 -42.29
N ARG A 906 -22.54 11.56 -42.43
CA ARG A 906 -21.68 12.69 -42.06
C ARG A 906 -21.33 12.74 -40.58
N THR A 907 -22.20 12.21 -39.72
CA THR A 907 -22.00 12.22 -38.26
C THR A 907 -22.28 10.84 -37.65
N VAL A 908 -21.40 10.37 -36.79
CA VAL A 908 -21.57 9.13 -36.00
C VAL A 908 -21.59 9.50 -34.51
N ILE A 909 -22.62 9.07 -33.79
CA ILE A 909 -22.67 9.15 -32.33
C ILE A 909 -22.20 7.82 -31.76
N ILE A 910 -21.05 7.80 -31.10
CA ILE A 910 -20.50 6.59 -30.47
C ILE A 910 -20.83 6.64 -28.99
N ILE A 911 -21.67 5.72 -28.53
CA ILE A 911 -22.03 5.56 -27.12
C ILE A 911 -21.28 4.32 -26.60
N GLY A 912 -20.30 4.55 -25.73
CA GLY A 912 -19.49 3.51 -25.12
C GLY A 912 -19.64 3.45 -23.61
N PRO A 913 -19.32 2.31 -22.98
CA PRO A 913 -19.20 2.24 -21.53
C PRO A 913 -18.03 3.08 -21.04
N LYS A 914 -18.15 3.55 -19.80
CA LYS A 914 -17.06 4.20 -19.08
C LYS A 914 -16.38 3.21 -18.14
N HIS A 915 -15.15 2.85 -18.47
CA HIS A 915 -14.29 1.92 -17.73
C HIS A 915 -13.40 2.64 -16.72
N THR A 916 -13.14 3.93 -16.92
CA THR A 916 -12.25 4.71 -16.06
C THR A 916 -13.01 5.39 -14.91
N PRO A 917 -12.39 5.52 -13.72
CA PRO A 917 -13.04 6.18 -12.58
C PRO A 917 -13.10 7.71 -12.71
N ASN A 918 -12.33 8.30 -13.65
CA ASN A 918 -12.18 9.74 -13.82
C ASN A 918 -13.41 10.37 -14.47
N GLY A 919 -13.74 11.59 -14.07
CA GLY A 919 -14.84 12.34 -14.69
C GLY A 919 -16.25 11.86 -14.33
N LEU A 920 -17.24 12.47 -14.98
CA LEU A 920 -18.66 12.23 -14.79
C LEU A 920 -19.08 10.86 -15.30
N ASP A 921 -20.14 10.30 -14.70
CA ASP A 921 -20.69 9.02 -15.17
C ASP A 921 -21.21 9.10 -16.61
N TRP A 922 -21.83 10.23 -16.97
CA TRP A 922 -22.49 10.45 -18.25
C TRP A 922 -21.88 11.69 -18.90
N ALA A 923 -20.98 11.48 -19.84
CA ALA A 923 -20.16 12.55 -20.40
C ALA A 923 -20.16 12.53 -21.93
N VAL A 924 -20.10 13.74 -22.50
CA VAL A 924 -19.82 13.98 -23.92
C VAL A 924 -18.44 14.60 -24.04
N ALA A 925 -17.67 14.16 -25.04
CA ALA A 925 -16.34 14.70 -25.26
C ALA A 925 -16.41 16.18 -25.69
N PRO A 926 -15.69 17.09 -25.00
CA PRO A 926 -15.67 18.51 -25.38
C PRO A 926 -14.67 18.83 -26.49
N ASN A 927 -13.77 17.89 -26.82
CA ASN A 927 -12.66 18.12 -27.73
C ASN A 927 -13.16 18.31 -29.18
N ARG A 928 -12.53 19.22 -29.93
CA ARG A 928 -12.83 19.47 -31.34
C ARG A 928 -12.34 18.36 -32.26
N VAL A 929 -11.25 17.68 -31.88
CA VAL A 929 -10.58 16.69 -32.70
C VAL A 929 -10.21 15.47 -31.87
N TRP A 930 -10.43 14.28 -32.41
CA TRP A 930 -9.89 13.02 -31.91
C TRP A 930 -8.66 12.63 -32.72
N GLN A 931 -7.52 12.49 -32.06
CA GLN A 931 -6.24 12.19 -32.70
C GLN A 931 -5.80 10.75 -32.40
N PHE A 932 -5.24 10.08 -33.42
CA PHE A 932 -4.64 8.75 -33.32
C PHE A 932 -3.46 8.60 -34.30
N PRO A 933 -2.58 7.60 -34.12
CA PRO A 933 -1.50 7.35 -35.07
C PRO A 933 -2.02 7.22 -36.51
N GLY A 934 -1.55 8.10 -37.39
CA GLY A 934 -1.89 8.08 -38.81
C GLY A 934 -3.15 8.85 -39.20
N GLY A 935 -3.88 9.48 -38.28
CA GLY A 935 -5.06 10.27 -38.65
C GLY A 935 -5.76 11.01 -37.50
N GLN A 936 -6.85 11.69 -37.85
CA GLN A 936 -7.71 12.36 -36.90
C GLN A 936 -9.15 12.45 -37.43
N LEU A 937 -10.12 12.59 -36.53
CA LEU A 937 -11.53 12.85 -36.86
C LEU A 937 -12.02 14.11 -36.13
N GLU A 938 -12.87 14.90 -36.79
CA GLU A 938 -13.50 16.06 -36.19
C GLU A 938 -14.68 15.66 -35.30
N SER A 939 -14.94 16.43 -34.25
CA SER A 939 -16.15 16.28 -33.43
C SER A 939 -17.30 17.14 -33.96
N ASP A 940 -18.53 16.62 -33.89
CA ASP A 940 -19.74 17.43 -34.11
C ASP A 940 -20.18 18.11 -32.80
N LEU A 941 -19.50 19.21 -32.46
CA LEU A 941 -19.77 19.93 -31.21
C LEU A 941 -21.13 20.64 -31.19
N GLU A 942 -21.76 20.87 -32.34
CA GLU A 942 -23.10 21.45 -32.39
C GLU A 942 -24.14 20.42 -31.96
N LEU A 943 -24.10 19.23 -32.55
CA LEU A 943 -24.94 18.11 -32.13
C LEU A 943 -24.68 17.75 -30.66
N ALA A 944 -23.41 17.71 -30.23
CA ALA A 944 -23.05 17.47 -28.83
C ALA A 944 -23.70 18.48 -27.87
N ARG A 945 -23.74 19.77 -28.23
CA ARG A 945 -24.41 20.81 -27.41
C ARG A 945 -25.91 20.58 -27.31
N SER A 946 -26.56 20.20 -28.41
CA SER A 946 -28.00 19.87 -28.41
C SER A 946 -28.30 18.68 -27.51
N LEU A 947 -27.44 17.66 -27.51
CA LEU A 947 -27.58 16.49 -26.63
C LEU A 947 -27.41 16.84 -25.15
N VAL A 948 -26.39 17.63 -24.80
CA VAL A 948 -26.18 18.11 -23.42
C VAL A 948 -27.38 18.94 -22.93
N ALA A 949 -28.02 19.71 -23.82
CA ALA A 949 -29.21 20.48 -23.47
C ALA A 949 -30.48 19.63 -23.29
N ALA A 950 -30.62 18.55 -24.05
CA ALA A 950 -31.83 17.72 -24.06
C ALA A 950 -31.80 16.52 -23.10
N VAL A 951 -30.61 16.00 -22.77
CA VAL A 951 -30.44 14.78 -21.97
C VAL A 951 -30.12 15.12 -20.51
N PRO A 952 -30.99 14.79 -19.54
CA PRO A 952 -30.74 15.07 -18.13
C PRO A 952 -29.45 14.41 -17.60
N GLY A 953 -28.59 15.22 -16.99
CA GLY A 953 -27.34 14.77 -16.36
C GLY A 953 -26.17 14.53 -17.32
N LEU A 954 -26.38 14.65 -18.63
CA LEU A 954 -25.31 14.57 -19.63
C LEU A 954 -24.56 15.90 -19.71
N GLN A 955 -23.24 15.88 -19.60
CA GLN A 955 -22.42 17.11 -19.61
C GLN A 955 -21.13 16.93 -20.40
N PHE A 956 -20.53 18.04 -20.83
CA PHE A 956 -19.19 18.03 -21.41
C PHE A 956 -18.14 17.74 -20.33
N ASP A 957 -17.30 16.73 -20.54
CA ASP A 957 -16.24 16.40 -19.59
C ASP A 957 -15.05 15.69 -20.24
N ALA A 958 -13.92 16.38 -20.38
CA ALA A 958 -12.71 15.80 -20.96
C ALA A 958 -12.08 14.70 -20.11
N ALA A 959 -12.24 14.76 -18.77
CA ALA A 959 -11.59 13.81 -17.87
C ALA A 959 -12.17 12.40 -18.05
N ALA A 960 -13.47 12.29 -18.31
CA ALA A 960 -14.13 11.02 -18.60
C ALA A 960 -13.62 10.34 -19.88
N HIS A 961 -13.16 11.13 -20.87
CA HIS A 961 -12.68 10.62 -22.16
C HIS A 961 -11.16 10.47 -22.27
N GLN A 962 -10.40 11.07 -21.35
CA GLN A 962 -8.93 11.20 -21.47
C GLN A 962 -8.21 9.85 -21.54
N GLN A 963 -8.69 8.85 -20.81
CA GLN A 963 -8.12 7.49 -20.74
C GLN A 963 -9.11 6.41 -21.17
N GLU A 964 -10.28 6.82 -21.67
CA GLU A 964 -11.33 5.89 -22.09
C GLU A 964 -11.05 5.34 -23.49
N HIS A 965 -11.22 4.04 -23.67
CA HIS A 965 -10.87 3.33 -24.89
C HIS A 965 -12.06 2.91 -25.73
N GLY A 966 -13.25 2.71 -25.12
CA GLY A 966 -14.41 2.15 -25.83
C GLY A 966 -14.84 2.97 -27.05
N ILE A 967 -14.54 4.28 -27.09
CA ILE A 967 -14.78 5.13 -28.26
C ILE A 967 -13.57 5.14 -29.21
N GLU A 968 -12.35 5.22 -28.65
CA GLU A 968 -11.12 5.47 -29.40
C GLU A 968 -10.80 4.37 -30.41
N VAL A 969 -10.98 3.11 -30.03
CA VAL A 969 -10.53 1.95 -30.84
C VAL A 969 -11.26 1.81 -32.17
N GLU A 970 -12.45 2.41 -32.29
CA GLU A 970 -13.27 2.42 -33.50
C GLU A 970 -12.85 3.52 -34.49
N LEU A 971 -12.23 4.59 -33.99
CA LEU A 971 -11.97 5.81 -34.75
C LEU A 971 -11.06 5.59 -35.97
N PRO A 972 -9.95 4.83 -35.89
CA PRO A 972 -9.11 4.60 -37.06
C PRO A 972 -9.83 3.80 -38.17
N ILE A 973 -10.76 2.90 -37.80
CA ILE A 973 -11.56 2.12 -38.75
C ILE A 973 -12.56 3.04 -39.47
N ILE A 974 -13.28 3.87 -38.70
CA ILE A 974 -14.21 4.88 -39.25
C ILE A 974 -13.47 5.84 -40.18
N HIS A 975 -12.31 6.35 -39.75
CA HIS A 975 -11.50 7.26 -40.55
C HIS A 975 -11.04 6.65 -41.87
N ARG A 976 -10.69 5.36 -41.88
CA ARG A 976 -10.29 4.67 -43.11
C ARG A 976 -11.45 4.52 -44.10
N LEU A 977 -12.66 4.30 -43.59
CA LEU A 977 -13.86 4.09 -44.42
C LEU A 977 -14.51 5.40 -44.88
N ALA A 978 -14.50 6.42 -44.04
CA ALA A 978 -15.12 7.73 -44.28
C ALA A 978 -14.37 8.85 -43.52
N PRO A 979 -13.26 9.38 -44.07
CA PRO A 979 -12.40 10.34 -43.37
C PRO A 979 -13.08 11.70 -43.08
N GLN A 980 -14.16 12.02 -43.80
CA GLN A 980 -14.96 13.25 -43.61
C GLN A 980 -16.01 13.15 -42.48
N THR A 981 -16.21 11.96 -41.91
CA THR A 981 -17.22 11.74 -40.87
C THR A 981 -16.83 12.46 -39.58
N LYS A 982 -17.80 13.13 -38.96
CA LYS A 982 -17.67 13.74 -37.64
C LYS A 982 -18.14 12.78 -36.54
N VAL A 983 -17.60 12.93 -35.35
CA VAL A 983 -17.89 12.03 -34.21
C VAL A 983 -18.49 12.80 -33.03
N VAL A 984 -19.50 12.22 -32.39
CA VAL A 984 -19.90 12.60 -31.04
C VAL A 984 -19.63 11.42 -30.12
N GLY A 985 -18.59 11.53 -29.30
CA GLY A 985 -18.23 10.49 -28.34
C GLY A 985 -18.94 10.68 -27.00
N ILE A 986 -19.71 9.69 -26.57
CA ILE A 986 -20.45 9.68 -25.31
C ILE A 986 -20.02 8.48 -24.50
N CYS A 987 -19.60 8.68 -23.25
CA CYS A 987 -19.32 7.59 -22.33
C CYS A 987 -20.34 7.57 -21.19
N VAL A 988 -20.81 6.36 -20.84
CA VAL A 988 -21.85 6.15 -19.82
C VAL A 988 -21.47 5.06 -18.83
N SER A 989 -21.66 5.31 -17.54
CA SER A 989 -21.57 4.32 -16.46
C SER A 989 -22.82 4.31 -15.56
N GLY A 990 -22.88 3.26 -14.74
CA GLY A 990 -24.08 2.60 -14.23
C GLY A 990 -25.37 3.40 -14.12
N ALA A 991 -26.32 2.99 -14.97
CA ALA A 991 -27.66 3.51 -15.07
C ALA A 991 -28.69 2.55 -14.44
N SER A 992 -29.87 3.09 -14.14
CA SER A 992 -31.11 2.33 -14.00
C SER A 992 -31.87 2.32 -15.33
N LEU A 993 -32.88 1.45 -15.48
CA LEU A 993 -33.79 1.48 -16.62
C LEU A 993 -34.47 2.86 -16.78
N SER A 994 -34.91 3.48 -15.68
CA SER A 994 -35.53 4.81 -15.70
C SER A 994 -34.59 5.88 -16.26
N ARG A 995 -33.32 5.87 -15.85
CA ARG A 995 -32.33 6.79 -16.42
C ARG A 995 -32.08 6.52 -17.90
N CYS A 996 -31.98 5.26 -18.32
CA CYS A 996 -31.82 4.92 -19.73
C CYS A 996 -33.00 5.44 -20.57
N GLU A 997 -34.23 5.36 -20.06
CA GLU A 997 -35.42 5.91 -20.69
C GLU A 997 -35.35 7.44 -20.82
N ASP A 998 -34.92 8.14 -19.78
CA ASP A 998 -34.75 9.61 -19.81
C ASP A 998 -33.69 10.03 -20.83
N PHE A 999 -32.57 9.30 -20.91
CA PHE A 999 -31.56 9.49 -21.96
C PHE A 999 -32.18 9.28 -23.33
N ALA A 1000 -32.85 8.15 -23.53
CA ALA A 1000 -33.40 7.77 -24.81
C ALA A 1000 -34.39 8.81 -25.35
N ARG A 1001 -35.24 9.37 -24.48
CA ARG A 1001 -36.17 10.46 -24.81
C ARG A 1001 -35.45 11.73 -25.24
N GLY A 1002 -34.43 12.15 -24.48
CA GLY A 1002 -33.64 13.34 -24.82
C GLY A 1002 -32.89 13.18 -26.15
N LEU A 1003 -32.30 11.99 -26.38
CA LEU A 1003 -31.63 11.66 -27.63
C LEU A 1003 -32.62 11.63 -28.80
N ALA A 1004 -33.77 10.97 -28.68
CA ALA A 1004 -34.80 10.93 -29.72
C ALA A 1004 -35.28 12.34 -30.11
N ALA A 1005 -35.58 13.19 -29.12
CA ALA A 1005 -36.02 14.56 -29.35
C ALA A 1005 -34.99 15.41 -30.12
N VAL A 1006 -33.69 15.18 -29.91
CA VAL A 1006 -32.65 15.85 -30.70
C VAL A 1006 -32.63 15.31 -32.13
N LEU A 1007 -32.69 13.97 -32.29
CA LEU A 1007 -32.60 13.30 -33.59
C LEU A 1007 -33.78 13.57 -34.52
N GLU A 1008 -34.95 13.95 -33.99
CA GLU A 1008 -36.09 14.41 -34.81
C GLU A 1008 -35.74 15.62 -35.70
N ASN A 1009 -34.72 16.40 -35.35
CA ASN A 1009 -34.25 17.53 -36.16
C ASN A 1009 -33.28 17.12 -37.29
N PHE A 1010 -32.88 15.84 -37.36
CA PHE A 1010 -31.86 15.33 -38.28
C PHE A 1010 -32.42 14.28 -39.25
N LEU A 1011 -33.74 14.21 -39.45
CA LEU A 1011 -34.38 13.17 -40.28
C LEU A 1011 -33.92 13.12 -41.75
N LEU A 1012 -33.39 14.23 -42.29
CA LEU A 1012 -32.87 14.30 -43.66
C LEU A 1012 -31.45 13.73 -43.81
N ASP A 1013 -30.63 13.78 -42.75
CA ASP A 1013 -29.26 13.26 -42.70
C ASP A 1013 -29.01 12.71 -41.29
N PRO A 1014 -29.65 11.59 -40.94
CA PRO A 1014 -29.63 11.09 -39.57
C PRO A 1014 -28.24 10.56 -39.22
N PRO A 1015 -27.71 10.88 -38.02
CA PRO A 1015 -26.45 10.31 -37.57
C PRO A 1015 -26.59 8.80 -37.31
N LEU A 1016 -25.51 8.06 -37.53
CA LEU A 1016 -25.43 6.65 -37.13
C LEU A 1016 -25.23 6.55 -35.62
N LEU A 1017 -26.05 5.77 -34.93
CA LEU A 1017 -25.82 5.44 -33.53
C LEU A 1017 -24.94 4.18 -33.42
N LEU A 1018 -23.75 4.31 -32.86
CA LEU A 1018 -22.81 3.20 -32.67
C LEU A 1018 -22.77 2.78 -31.20
N ILE A 1019 -23.24 1.57 -30.93
CA ILE A 1019 -23.16 0.89 -29.63
C ILE A 1019 -21.77 0.25 -29.55
N SER A 1020 -20.91 0.79 -28.70
CA SER A 1020 -19.60 0.19 -28.44
C SER A 1020 -19.70 -0.81 -27.29
N SER A 1021 -19.56 -2.10 -27.56
CA SER A 1021 -19.77 -3.17 -26.57
C SER A 1021 -18.99 -4.44 -26.87
N ASP A 1022 -18.21 -4.90 -25.91
CA ASP A 1022 -17.91 -6.32 -25.71
C ASP A 1022 -19.05 -7.01 -24.93
N MET A 1023 -19.05 -8.34 -24.91
CA MET A 1023 -20.07 -9.16 -24.26
C MET A 1023 -19.58 -9.66 -22.88
N ASN A 1024 -19.83 -10.91 -22.49
CA ASN A 1024 -19.43 -11.40 -21.18
C ASN A 1024 -17.90 -11.53 -21.04
N HIS A 1025 -17.41 -11.15 -19.87
CA HIS A 1025 -16.03 -11.27 -19.42
C HIS A 1025 -15.85 -12.39 -18.39
N HIS A 1026 -14.63 -12.90 -18.31
CA HIS A 1026 -14.11 -13.66 -17.16
C HIS A 1026 -14.69 -15.06 -16.93
N ALA A 1027 -15.41 -15.64 -17.89
CA ALA A 1027 -15.82 -17.05 -17.88
C ALA A 1027 -14.97 -17.87 -18.87
N ASN A 1028 -15.02 -19.20 -18.80
CA ASN A 1028 -14.42 -20.04 -19.84
C ASN A 1028 -15.20 -19.91 -21.17
N ASP A 1029 -14.64 -20.37 -22.28
CA ASP A 1029 -15.23 -20.17 -23.61
C ASP A 1029 -16.68 -20.68 -23.71
N ALA A 1030 -16.94 -21.91 -23.27
CA ALA A 1030 -18.27 -22.52 -23.35
C ALA A 1030 -19.31 -21.72 -22.55
N GLU A 1031 -18.96 -21.26 -21.35
CA GLU A 1031 -19.85 -20.47 -20.51
C GLU A 1031 -20.03 -19.04 -21.03
N THR A 1032 -18.98 -18.41 -21.56
CA THR A 1032 -19.08 -17.11 -22.23
C THR A 1032 -20.06 -17.18 -23.39
N ARG A 1033 -19.94 -18.19 -24.27
CA ARG A 1033 -20.88 -18.39 -25.39
C ARG A 1033 -22.32 -18.60 -24.93
N ARG A 1034 -22.52 -19.38 -23.87
CA ARG A 1034 -23.85 -19.59 -23.28
C ARG A 1034 -24.45 -18.29 -22.75
N LEU A 1035 -23.72 -17.56 -21.91
CA LEU A 1035 -24.19 -16.30 -21.31
C LEU A 1035 -24.46 -15.25 -22.39
N ASP A 1036 -23.57 -15.09 -23.37
CA ASP A 1036 -23.75 -14.16 -24.47
C ASP A 1036 -24.98 -14.49 -25.31
N SER A 1037 -25.26 -15.77 -25.55
CA SER A 1037 -26.46 -16.19 -26.29
C SER A 1037 -27.76 -15.77 -25.61
N LEU A 1038 -27.79 -15.72 -24.26
CA LEU A 1038 -28.96 -15.25 -23.51
C LEU A 1038 -29.18 -13.75 -23.70
N ALA A 1039 -28.11 -12.96 -23.64
CA ALA A 1039 -28.18 -11.52 -23.88
C ALA A 1039 -28.54 -11.21 -25.34
N LEU A 1040 -27.85 -11.83 -26.30
CA LEU A 1040 -28.08 -11.63 -27.73
C LEU A 1040 -29.50 -12.05 -28.16
N ALA A 1041 -30.08 -13.09 -27.55
CA ALA A 1041 -31.46 -13.45 -27.81
C ALA A 1041 -32.44 -12.30 -27.48
N GLN A 1042 -32.25 -11.60 -26.35
CA GLN A 1042 -33.11 -10.47 -26.01
C GLN A 1042 -32.84 -9.24 -26.88
N PHE A 1043 -31.57 -9.02 -27.24
CA PHE A 1043 -31.19 -8.00 -28.21
C PHE A 1043 -31.85 -8.23 -29.57
N ASP A 1044 -31.80 -9.46 -30.08
CA ASP A 1044 -32.36 -9.84 -31.38
C ASP A 1044 -33.90 -9.88 -31.37
N HIS A 1045 -34.53 -10.16 -30.23
CA HIS A 1045 -35.97 -9.98 -30.00
C HIS A 1045 -36.39 -8.51 -29.82
N LEU A 1046 -35.44 -7.58 -29.86
CA LEU A 1046 -35.68 -6.15 -29.67
C LEU A 1046 -36.34 -5.84 -28.32
N ASN A 1047 -35.90 -6.52 -27.24
CA ASN A 1047 -36.42 -6.33 -25.88
C ASN A 1047 -35.33 -5.82 -24.94
N GLU A 1048 -35.15 -4.50 -24.91
CA GLU A 1048 -34.16 -3.79 -24.10
C GLU A 1048 -34.34 -3.94 -22.58
N ASP A 1049 -35.59 -4.00 -22.09
CA ASP A 1049 -35.85 -4.08 -20.65
C ASP A 1049 -35.49 -5.49 -20.17
N LEU A 1050 -35.91 -6.52 -20.92
CA LEU A 1050 -35.54 -7.90 -20.63
C LEU A 1050 -34.06 -8.18 -20.89
N LEU A 1051 -33.41 -7.49 -21.83
CA LEU A 1051 -31.95 -7.54 -22.00
C LEU A 1051 -31.24 -7.06 -20.72
N PHE A 1052 -31.67 -5.93 -20.16
CA PHE A 1052 -31.14 -5.37 -18.92
C PHE A 1052 -31.34 -6.32 -17.73
N GLU A 1053 -32.56 -6.83 -17.56
CA GLU A 1053 -32.90 -7.80 -16.51
C GLU A 1053 -32.15 -9.13 -16.68
N THR A 1054 -32.02 -9.64 -17.89
CA THR A 1054 -31.30 -10.88 -18.20
C THR A 1054 -29.82 -10.74 -17.83
N CYS A 1055 -29.20 -9.61 -18.19
CA CYS A 1055 -27.80 -9.37 -17.85
C CYS A 1055 -27.58 -9.23 -16.35
N GLN A 1056 -28.45 -8.53 -15.63
CA GLN A 1056 -28.36 -8.45 -14.16
C GLN A 1056 -28.54 -9.81 -13.50
N SER A 1057 -29.61 -10.54 -13.86
CA SER A 1057 -30.00 -11.78 -13.18
C SER A 1057 -29.03 -12.93 -13.43
N ASN A 1058 -28.37 -12.94 -14.59
CA ASN A 1058 -27.38 -13.96 -14.95
C ASN A 1058 -25.94 -13.48 -14.74
N HIS A 1059 -25.73 -12.30 -14.14
CA HIS A 1059 -24.42 -11.68 -13.93
C HIS A 1059 -23.57 -11.59 -15.21
N ILE A 1060 -24.21 -11.28 -16.34
CA ILE A 1060 -23.54 -11.11 -17.63
C ILE A 1060 -22.81 -9.78 -17.62
N SER A 1061 -21.49 -9.84 -17.74
CA SER A 1061 -20.62 -8.65 -17.66
C SER A 1061 -20.49 -7.91 -19.01
N MET A 1062 -21.60 -7.80 -19.75
CA MET A 1062 -21.68 -7.05 -21.00
C MET A 1062 -21.40 -5.56 -20.73
N CYS A 1063 -20.26 -5.06 -21.19
CA CYS A 1063 -19.83 -3.71 -20.85
C CYS A 1063 -20.73 -2.65 -21.49
N GLY A 1064 -21.17 -2.84 -22.74
CA GLY A 1064 -22.07 -1.92 -23.45
C GLY A 1064 -23.55 -2.17 -23.25
N LEU A 1065 -23.96 -2.83 -22.16
CA LEU A 1065 -25.38 -3.04 -21.82
C LEU A 1065 -26.18 -1.72 -21.80
N VAL A 1066 -25.68 -0.71 -21.08
CA VAL A 1066 -26.35 0.60 -20.96
C VAL A 1066 -26.42 1.32 -22.33
N PRO A 1067 -25.32 1.43 -23.10
CA PRO A 1067 -25.39 1.91 -24.48
C PRO A 1067 -26.42 1.19 -25.36
N ALA A 1068 -26.48 -0.14 -25.30
CA ALA A 1068 -27.42 -0.94 -26.09
C ALA A 1068 -28.88 -0.60 -25.74
N VAL A 1069 -29.21 -0.57 -24.44
CA VAL A 1069 -30.56 -0.23 -23.97
C VAL A 1069 -30.96 1.18 -24.38
N ILE A 1070 -30.08 2.18 -24.24
CA ILE A 1070 -30.36 3.57 -24.65
C ILE A 1070 -30.67 3.64 -26.14
N VAL A 1071 -29.82 3.05 -26.99
CA VAL A 1071 -29.99 3.11 -28.45
C VAL A 1071 -31.25 2.39 -28.89
N MET A 1072 -31.54 1.19 -28.37
CA MET A 1072 -32.76 0.46 -28.70
C MET A 1072 -34.03 1.23 -28.32
N LYS A 1073 -34.07 1.86 -27.13
CA LYS A 1073 -35.19 2.71 -26.71
C LYS A 1073 -35.35 3.93 -27.60
N THR A 1074 -34.26 4.62 -27.93
CA THR A 1074 -34.29 5.77 -28.85
C THR A 1074 -34.86 5.38 -30.20
N LEU A 1075 -34.38 4.29 -30.79
CA LEU A 1075 -34.86 3.85 -32.10
C LEU A 1075 -36.31 3.38 -32.07
N LYS A 1076 -36.78 2.76 -30.97
CA LYS A 1076 -38.20 2.43 -30.80
C LYS A 1076 -39.07 3.68 -30.74
N GLN A 1077 -38.65 4.70 -29.98
CA GLN A 1077 -39.37 5.96 -29.89
C GLN A 1077 -39.46 6.67 -31.25
N LEU A 1078 -38.40 6.60 -32.07
CA LEU A 1078 -38.38 7.13 -33.44
C LEU A 1078 -39.10 6.25 -34.48
N GLY A 1079 -39.55 5.04 -34.11
CA GLY A 1079 -40.14 4.08 -35.04
C GLY A 1079 -39.14 3.49 -36.05
N GLN A 1080 -37.85 3.50 -35.72
CA GLN A 1080 -36.72 3.11 -36.58
C GLN A 1080 -36.08 1.76 -36.22
N LEU A 1081 -36.59 1.07 -35.19
CA LEU A 1081 -36.11 -0.27 -34.81
C LEU A 1081 -37.08 -1.34 -35.32
N LYS A 1082 -36.73 -2.03 -36.42
CA LYS A 1082 -37.57 -3.08 -37.01
C LYS A 1082 -36.95 -4.47 -36.90
N ARG A 1083 -35.63 -4.58 -37.04
CA ARG A 1083 -34.90 -5.86 -36.92
C ARG A 1083 -33.45 -5.66 -36.50
N SER A 1084 -32.89 -6.71 -35.89
CA SER A 1084 -31.46 -6.89 -35.66
C SER A 1084 -30.92 -7.88 -36.71
N ILE A 1085 -29.76 -7.56 -37.29
CA ILE A 1085 -29.07 -8.42 -38.26
C ILE A 1085 -27.71 -8.81 -37.68
N GLU A 1086 -27.45 -10.11 -37.57
CA GLU A 1086 -26.14 -10.63 -37.16
C GLU A 1086 -25.09 -10.43 -38.26
N VAL A 1087 -23.96 -9.81 -37.88
CA VAL A 1087 -22.76 -9.73 -38.71
C VAL A 1087 -21.80 -10.86 -38.37
N GLY A 1088 -21.63 -11.13 -37.08
CA GLY A 1088 -20.82 -12.23 -36.56
C GLY A 1088 -20.76 -12.23 -35.03
N TYR A 1089 -20.22 -13.32 -34.51
CA TYR A 1089 -19.97 -13.54 -33.10
C TYR A 1089 -18.66 -14.34 -32.92
N GLY A 1090 -17.90 -14.04 -31.88
CA GLY A 1090 -16.68 -14.76 -31.52
C GLY A 1090 -16.27 -14.50 -30.08
N THR A 1091 -15.18 -15.12 -29.65
CA THR A 1091 -14.60 -14.88 -28.33
C THR A 1091 -13.09 -14.68 -28.44
N SER A 1092 -12.46 -14.19 -27.36
CA SER A 1092 -11.00 -14.06 -27.30
C SER A 1092 -10.27 -15.39 -27.52
N ALA A 1093 -10.91 -16.54 -27.23
CA ALA A 1093 -10.34 -17.86 -27.48
C ALA A 1093 -10.14 -18.13 -28.98
N ASP A 1094 -10.96 -17.54 -29.85
CA ASP A 1094 -10.83 -17.70 -31.30
C ASP A 1094 -9.51 -17.09 -31.82
N ALA A 1095 -8.96 -16.10 -31.11
CA ALA A 1095 -7.68 -15.47 -31.43
C ALA A 1095 -6.50 -16.02 -30.62
N SER A 1096 -6.68 -16.31 -29.32
CA SER A 1096 -5.59 -16.71 -28.42
C SER A 1096 -5.41 -18.24 -28.27
N GLY A 1097 -6.44 -19.02 -28.56
CA GLY A 1097 -6.52 -20.46 -28.23
C GLY A 1097 -6.73 -20.76 -26.75
N ASP A 1098 -6.75 -19.75 -25.87
CA ASP A 1098 -7.01 -19.93 -24.43
C ASP A 1098 -8.51 -19.92 -24.14
N THR A 1099 -9.04 -21.10 -23.78
CA THR A 1099 -10.46 -21.28 -23.47
C THR A 1099 -10.78 -21.12 -21.97
N SER A 1100 -9.79 -20.86 -21.12
CA SER A 1100 -9.97 -20.88 -19.67
C SER A 1100 -10.61 -19.60 -19.13
N ARG A 1101 -10.36 -18.46 -19.78
CA ARG A 1101 -10.91 -17.15 -19.43
C ARG A 1101 -11.04 -16.28 -20.68
N CYS A 1102 -12.28 -16.08 -21.12
CA CYS A 1102 -12.62 -15.46 -22.39
C CYS A 1102 -13.42 -14.17 -22.22
N VAL A 1103 -13.38 -13.36 -23.27
CA VAL A 1103 -14.30 -12.24 -23.51
C VAL A 1103 -15.07 -12.53 -24.80
N GLY A 1104 -16.38 -12.29 -24.81
CA GLY A 1104 -17.22 -12.44 -26.00
C GLY A 1104 -17.31 -11.16 -26.85
N TYR A 1105 -17.49 -11.31 -28.16
CA TYR A 1105 -17.59 -10.22 -29.13
C TYR A 1105 -18.75 -10.47 -30.09
N ALA A 1106 -19.59 -9.46 -30.29
CA ALA A 1106 -20.73 -9.55 -31.20
C ALA A 1106 -20.81 -8.32 -32.11
N GLY A 1107 -21.14 -8.55 -33.38
CA GLY A 1107 -21.43 -7.52 -34.36
C GLY A 1107 -22.91 -7.58 -34.77
N ARG A 1108 -23.63 -6.46 -34.64
CA ARG A 1108 -25.05 -6.34 -35.02
C ARG A 1108 -25.32 -5.07 -35.83
N LEU A 1109 -26.26 -5.15 -36.77
CA LEU A 1109 -26.84 -3.99 -37.44
C LEU A 1109 -28.32 -3.86 -37.03
N LEU A 1110 -28.76 -2.64 -36.74
CA LEU A 1110 -30.14 -2.32 -36.37
C LEU A 1110 -30.76 -1.47 -37.48
N VAL A 1111 -31.85 -1.98 -38.07
CA VAL A 1111 -32.52 -1.38 -39.24
C VAL A 1111 -34.04 -1.34 -39.10
#